data_AF-A0A2V0PLM4-F1
#
_entry.id   AF-A0A2V0PLM4-F1
#
_cell.length_a   1.000
_cell.length_b   1.000
_cell.length_c   1.000
_cell.angle_alpha   90.00
_cell.angle_beta   90.00
_cell.angle_gamma   90.00
#
_symmetry.space_group_name_H-M   'P 1'
#
loop_
_entity.id
_entity.type
_entity.pdbx_description
1 polymer ?
#
loop_
_entity_poly.entity_id
_entity_poly.type
_entity_poly.pdbx_seq_one_letter_code
_entity_poly.pdbx_strand_id
1 'polypeptide(L)'
;MALLWEEPCAVGQAPCPRSGHSLTAIGGKFLLFGGHGRLEDKAHAFNDLFELDTSNPEQYRWRQISCTPAPPARSRHVAVALDDRRLLVFGGVDRRARFNDVWIFDAVAADGKGAWARAEAEGLAPAPRAHCSATRVGDRVYVFGGYGGGGQVYGDLWVLHFGSGGCYRWEDATASLQGIGPSPRFDHAAFALPTAPDSAAPDKLVVMGGRNVDAVLGDVHALDLATLSWEGAPEGGGCGVPSPGGDVCCAAVERVESVPYHKVFSFGGKRGLMAYLGGVEVLDCGTRVWSSPPIEPSSCKPPTGREDTAWAYDNRTSSLLVFGGWANCWLGDLLRLNAAQIIGPPYAATGVSPADGPVFGETEVLITGLRFRAGRAQVRFASEHMRSAAAVVDAEFVDAGTLRCRTPNFEAFGAGAVEVQVSIDGEGWTVDRLGFSYFANTAARNCLAFGPGLLPAPGGFGLPLPFLIQARDTLNERRGGGGDTFAVRVTTAGAGAAAGKPVEGATTGVKDLGNGLYQAHYSVPAAGTYQVHVLHTELGSPEPLPIRGSPFTVSVTDPWLHHRVSGAAPAKRKGGSLTAIAGELVLYGGDSSGASVAVPVGASGEWRWSGVGGHGPAPPDRAAHAAAVWGGALVVFGGTALSDGNGGAELADLLDADGRPTGEPAPVLPRASAAAAAIGDTLLVFGGEARGDLVAEPCTVELGDQVANWQAFQLCGVTLPPRKAAAAAASSSRVLLFGGYILGPSDLPTITDELAVFEIAPGTSGSAACSVLRPPEGGAVEWPPARAGAALVEAAHGQLMLLGGVAADGRPMNDAWLLDTAALTWRCVYAASPDLLASS
;
A
#
# COMPACT_ATOMS: atom_id res chain seq x y z
N MET A 1 24.87 10.99 -9.48
CA MET A 1 25.89 10.80 -10.54
C MET A 1 26.61 12.12 -10.72
N ALA A 2 27.89 12.09 -11.04
CA ALA A 2 28.72 13.29 -11.15
C ALA A 2 29.39 13.38 -12.52
N LEU A 3 29.81 14.59 -12.88
CA LEU A 3 30.50 14.91 -14.14
C LEU A 3 32.01 14.89 -13.94
N LEU A 4 32.75 14.36 -14.91
CA LEU A 4 34.21 14.32 -14.87
C LEU A 4 34.78 15.13 -16.04
N TRP A 5 35.46 16.24 -15.73
CA TRP A 5 36.24 16.98 -16.73
C TRP A 5 37.65 16.43 -16.81
N GLU A 6 38.13 16.29 -18.04
CA GLU A 6 39.47 15.84 -18.38
C GLU A 6 40.08 16.79 -19.41
N GLU A 7 41.40 17.01 -19.30
CA GLU A 7 42.21 17.65 -20.31
C GLU A 7 42.90 16.55 -21.13
N PRO A 8 42.34 16.15 -22.29
CA PRO A 8 42.95 15.11 -23.11
C PRO A 8 44.31 15.56 -23.65
N CYS A 9 45.27 14.64 -23.68
CA CYS A 9 46.55 14.89 -24.35
C CYS A 9 46.31 14.99 -25.86
N ALA A 10 46.42 16.20 -26.42
CA ALA A 10 46.26 16.45 -27.84
C ALA A 10 47.61 16.78 -28.51
N VAL A 11 47.92 16.10 -29.61
CA VAL A 11 49.15 16.32 -30.41
C VAL A 11 48.81 16.70 -31.85
N GLY A 12 49.81 17.17 -32.60
CA GLY A 12 49.67 17.53 -34.00
C GLY A 12 49.40 19.02 -34.24
N GLN A 13 48.71 19.34 -35.34
CA GLN A 13 48.46 20.72 -35.77
C GLN A 13 47.15 21.22 -35.16
N ALA A 14 47.19 21.67 -33.91
CA ALA A 14 46.02 22.19 -33.22
C ALA A 14 45.56 23.53 -33.82
N PRO A 15 44.24 23.79 -33.89
CA PRO A 15 43.72 25.10 -34.25
C PRO A 15 44.17 26.18 -33.25
N CYS A 16 44.35 27.42 -33.71
CA CYS A 16 44.59 28.54 -32.81
C CYS A 16 43.35 28.83 -31.94
N PRO A 17 43.51 29.55 -30.80
CA PRO A 17 42.39 30.02 -30.01
C PRO A 17 41.37 30.79 -30.83
N ARG A 18 40.08 30.44 -30.70
CA ARG A 18 38.99 30.95 -31.55
C ARG A 18 37.61 30.76 -30.93
N SER A 19 36.63 31.53 -31.40
CA SER A 19 35.20 31.43 -31.03
C SER A 19 34.30 31.49 -32.26
N GLY A 20 33.04 31.04 -32.12
CA GLY A 20 32.08 30.99 -33.22
C GLY A 20 32.51 30.08 -34.38
N HIS A 21 33.33 29.07 -34.09
CA HIS A 21 33.61 27.96 -35.00
C HIS A 21 32.54 26.87 -34.82
N SER A 22 32.49 25.90 -35.71
CA SER A 22 31.70 24.68 -35.50
C SER A 22 32.61 23.51 -35.11
N LEU A 23 32.12 22.60 -34.29
CA LEU A 23 32.71 21.30 -34.02
C LEU A 23 31.62 20.25 -34.23
N THR A 24 31.84 19.27 -35.10
CA THR A 24 30.80 18.30 -35.48
C THR A 24 31.37 16.89 -35.57
N ALA A 25 30.71 15.93 -34.93
CA ALA A 25 31.05 14.52 -35.03
C ALA A 25 30.58 13.94 -36.39
N ILE A 26 31.45 13.20 -37.07
CA ILE A 26 31.17 12.56 -38.35
C ILE A 26 31.99 11.27 -38.51
N GLY A 27 31.33 10.14 -38.72
CA GLY A 27 32.01 8.86 -38.99
C GLY A 27 33.08 8.46 -37.96
N GLY A 28 32.87 8.79 -36.67
CA GLY A 28 33.83 8.51 -35.59
C GLY A 28 35.01 9.49 -35.49
N LYS A 29 34.96 10.62 -36.20
CA LYS A 29 35.93 11.71 -36.12
C LYS A 29 35.22 13.03 -35.81
N PHE A 30 35.99 14.05 -35.42
CA PHE A 30 35.45 15.38 -35.14
C PHE A 30 36.03 16.40 -36.10
N LEU A 31 35.16 17.15 -36.78
CA LEU A 31 35.56 18.21 -37.71
C LEU A 31 35.33 19.57 -37.08
N LEU A 32 36.37 20.40 -37.07
CA LEU A 32 36.29 21.80 -36.69
C LEU A 32 36.44 22.67 -37.93
N PHE A 33 35.52 23.62 -38.13
CA PHE A 33 35.57 24.53 -39.27
C PHE A 33 35.41 25.99 -38.85
N GLY A 34 36.26 26.85 -39.41
CA GLY A 34 36.15 28.31 -39.36
C GLY A 34 36.29 28.91 -37.97
N GLY A 35 35.49 29.94 -37.71
CA GLY A 35 35.51 30.72 -36.48
C GLY A 35 36.31 32.01 -36.58
N HIS A 36 36.38 32.74 -35.48
CA HIS A 36 37.11 34.00 -35.37
C HIS A 36 38.15 33.90 -34.27
N GLY A 37 39.38 34.37 -34.53
CA GLY A 37 40.47 34.34 -33.57
C GLY A 37 41.55 35.33 -33.95
N ARG A 38 42.79 35.06 -33.53
CA ARG A 38 43.93 35.93 -33.81
C ARG A 38 44.87 35.31 -34.84
N LEU A 39 45.15 36.05 -35.90
CA LEU A 39 46.18 35.72 -36.89
C LEU A 39 47.10 36.95 -37.02
N GLU A 40 48.41 36.77 -36.79
CA GLU A 40 49.41 37.86 -36.82
C GLU A 40 48.96 39.10 -36.03
N ASP A 41 48.51 38.88 -34.79
CA ASP A 41 47.96 39.88 -33.86
C ASP A 41 46.70 40.64 -34.29
N LYS A 42 46.10 40.27 -35.43
CA LYS A 42 44.84 40.85 -35.91
C LYS A 42 43.69 39.86 -35.77
N ALA A 43 42.51 40.38 -35.44
CA ALA A 43 41.28 39.58 -35.40
C ALA A 43 40.97 39.04 -36.81
N HIS A 44 40.83 37.73 -36.99
CA HIS A 44 40.70 37.11 -38.30
C HIS A 44 39.62 36.03 -38.27
N ALA A 45 38.79 36.00 -39.31
CA ALA A 45 37.86 34.90 -39.54
C ALA A 45 38.59 33.82 -40.34
N PHE A 46 38.42 32.55 -39.99
CA PHE A 46 39.12 31.45 -40.63
C PHE A 46 38.20 30.66 -41.59
N ASN A 47 38.80 29.96 -42.55
CA ASN A 47 38.19 28.93 -43.39
C ASN A 47 38.96 27.61 -43.36
N ASP A 48 39.81 27.43 -42.35
CA ASP A 48 40.52 26.19 -42.15
C ASP A 48 39.57 25.09 -41.64
N LEU A 49 39.86 23.86 -42.05
CA LEU A 49 39.18 22.66 -41.59
C LEU A 49 40.20 21.83 -40.81
N PHE A 50 39.84 21.41 -39.62
CA PHE A 50 40.63 20.49 -38.81
C PHE A 50 39.85 19.21 -38.53
N GLU A 51 40.57 18.12 -38.48
CA GLU A 51 40.11 16.82 -38.02
C GLU A 51 40.79 16.51 -36.68
N LEU A 52 39.98 16.13 -35.70
CA LEU A 52 40.40 15.56 -34.43
C LEU A 52 40.08 14.07 -34.43
N ASP A 53 41.14 13.27 -34.40
CA ASP A 53 41.07 11.83 -34.26
C ASP A 53 41.12 11.45 -32.77
N THR A 54 40.06 10.80 -32.30
CA THR A 54 39.88 10.34 -30.91
C THR A 54 39.92 8.82 -30.78
N SER A 55 40.38 8.11 -31.83
CA SER A 55 40.45 6.65 -31.83
C SER A 55 41.34 6.08 -30.73
N ASN A 56 42.41 6.82 -30.36
CA ASN A 56 43.24 6.54 -29.19
C ASN A 56 42.83 7.43 -28.01
N PRO A 57 42.25 6.87 -26.93
CA PRO A 57 41.81 7.65 -25.77
C PRO A 57 42.96 8.28 -24.97
N GLU A 58 44.19 7.76 -25.07
CA GLU A 58 45.36 8.31 -24.36
C GLU A 58 45.97 9.52 -25.08
N GLN A 59 45.76 9.63 -26.39
CA GLN A 59 46.36 10.68 -27.20
C GLN A 59 45.47 11.02 -28.40
N TYR A 60 44.81 12.18 -28.31
CA TYR A 60 44.06 12.75 -29.42
C TYR A 60 44.99 13.42 -30.42
N ARG A 61 44.61 13.40 -31.70
CA ARG A 61 45.47 13.94 -32.76
C ARG A 61 44.72 14.93 -33.65
N TRP A 62 45.19 16.17 -33.65
CA TRP A 62 44.75 17.20 -34.58
C TRP A 62 45.49 17.12 -35.91
N ARG A 63 44.73 17.27 -37.00
CA ARG A 63 45.25 17.38 -38.37
C ARG A 63 44.51 18.49 -39.09
N GLN A 64 45.24 19.40 -39.72
CA GLN A 64 44.62 20.36 -40.63
C GLN A 64 44.34 19.65 -41.97
N ILE A 65 43.11 19.76 -42.46
CA ILE A 65 42.72 19.28 -43.78
C ILE A 65 42.79 20.45 -44.75
N SER A 66 43.68 20.35 -45.72
CA SER A 66 43.76 21.31 -46.83
C SER A 66 42.89 20.84 -47.99
N CYS A 67 41.87 21.64 -48.31
CA CYS A 67 40.96 21.40 -49.41
C CYS A 67 40.87 22.63 -50.31
N THR A 68 40.87 22.41 -51.63
CA THR A 68 40.61 23.46 -52.62
C THR A 68 39.67 22.90 -53.69
N PRO A 69 38.51 23.54 -53.95
CA PRO A 69 38.00 24.77 -53.33
C PRO A 69 37.63 24.60 -51.86
N ALA A 70 37.40 25.71 -51.15
CA ALA A 70 36.95 25.74 -49.76
C ALA A 70 35.97 26.91 -49.57
N PRO A 71 35.07 26.84 -48.55
CA PRO A 71 34.19 27.95 -48.25
C PRO A 71 35.00 29.21 -47.88
N PRO A 72 34.48 30.42 -48.17
CA PRO A 72 35.04 31.66 -47.62
C PRO A 72 35.18 31.64 -46.10
N ALA A 73 36.16 32.39 -45.59
CA ALA A 73 36.37 32.60 -44.16
C ALA A 73 35.09 33.09 -43.49
N ARG A 74 34.68 32.44 -42.41
CA ARG A 74 33.41 32.72 -41.74
C ARG A 74 33.45 32.31 -40.28
N SER A 75 32.69 33.03 -39.46
CA SER A 75 32.36 32.64 -38.09
C SER A 75 30.85 32.69 -37.88
N ARG A 76 30.38 32.05 -36.80
CA ARG A 76 28.98 32.01 -36.38
C ARG A 76 28.05 31.49 -37.48
N HIS A 77 28.60 30.61 -38.32
CA HIS A 77 27.88 29.74 -39.24
C HIS A 77 27.29 28.58 -38.46
N VAL A 78 26.39 27.85 -39.10
CA VAL A 78 25.92 26.55 -38.62
C VAL A 78 26.63 25.45 -39.39
N ALA A 79 26.94 24.35 -38.71
CA ALA A 79 27.42 23.13 -39.36
C ALA A 79 26.64 21.92 -38.84
N VAL A 80 26.27 21.02 -39.74
CA VAL A 80 25.37 19.90 -39.45
C VAL A 80 25.84 18.65 -40.18
N ALA A 81 26.00 17.53 -39.47
CA ALA A 81 26.27 16.24 -40.09
C ALA A 81 25.01 15.71 -40.82
N LEU A 82 25.08 15.58 -42.14
CA LEU A 82 23.99 15.04 -42.96
C LEU A 82 23.94 13.51 -42.93
N ASP A 83 25.07 12.88 -42.63
CA ASP A 83 25.28 11.44 -42.43
C ASP A 83 26.70 11.24 -41.88
N ASP A 84 27.17 10.00 -41.78
CA ASP A 84 28.51 9.65 -41.28
C ASP A 84 29.66 10.09 -42.20
N ARG A 85 29.38 10.81 -43.31
CA ARG A 85 30.36 11.21 -44.32
C ARG A 85 30.28 12.67 -44.73
N ARG A 86 29.08 13.27 -44.81
CA ARG A 86 28.84 14.62 -45.31
C ARG A 86 28.57 15.62 -44.19
N LEU A 87 29.37 16.69 -44.13
CA LEU A 87 29.16 17.85 -43.26
C LEU A 87 28.62 19.02 -44.08
N LEU A 88 27.47 19.56 -43.68
CA LEU A 88 26.93 20.80 -44.24
C LEU A 88 27.44 22.00 -43.45
N VAL A 89 27.76 23.10 -44.15
CA VAL A 89 28.01 24.42 -43.58
C VAL A 89 27.10 25.43 -44.28
N PHE A 90 26.40 26.25 -43.49
CA PHE A 90 25.51 27.30 -43.99
C PHE A 90 25.67 28.62 -43.23
N GLY A 91 25.57 29.71 -43.98
CA GLY A 91 25.57 31.06 -43.42
C GLY A 91 26.90 31.47 -42.78
N GLY A 92 26.81 32.31 -41.75
CA GLY A 92 27.95 32.89 -41.06
C GLY A 92 28.31 34.27 -41.58
N VAL A 93 29.36 34.84 -40.99
CA VAL A 93 29.78 36.22 -41.24
C VAL A 93 31.30 36.32 -41.32
N ASP A 94 31.79 37.18 -42.20
CA ASP A 94 33.16 37.67 -42.21
C ASP A 94 33.18 39.19 -41.99
N ARG A 95 34.34 39.83 -42.18
CA ARG A 95 34.46 41.29 -42.03
C ARG A 95 33.66 42.09 -43.07
N ARG A 96 33.28 41.49 -44.20
CA ARG A 96 32.71 42.17 -45.37
C ARG A 96 31.23 41.86 -45.57
N ALA A 97 30.81 40.63 -45.32
CA ALA A 97 29.49 40.12 -45.67
C ALA A 97 29.01 39.03 -44.72
N ARG A 98 27.69 38.86 -44.69
CA ARG A 98 27.05 37.62 -44.24
C ARG A 98 26.80 36.73 -45.44
N PHE A 99 26.74 35.43 -45.19
CA PHE A 99 26.55 34.44 -46.23
C PHE A 99 25.16 33.78 -46.15
N ASN A 100 24.70 33.25 -47.27
CA ASN A 100 23.56 32.32 -47.38
C ASN A 100 23.87 31.15 -48.34
N ASP A 101 25.16 30.91 -48.61
CA ASP A 101 25.61 29.79 -49.41
C ASP A 101 25.61 28.49 -48.58
N VAL A 102 25.42 27.37 -49.27
CA VAL A 102 25.51 26.02 -48.68
C VAL A 102 26.78 25.36 -49.19
N TRP A 103 27.59 24.85 -48.27
CA TRP A 103 28.80 24.08 -48.57
C TRP A 103 28.69 22.70 -47.96
N ILE A 104 29.12 21.70 -48.72
CA ILE A 104 29.14 20.30 -48.30
C ILE A 104 30.58 19.83 -48.31
N PHE A 105 31.07 19.40 -47.16
CA PHE A 105 32.32 18.66 -47.06
C PHE A 105 32.01 17.18 -47.09
N ASP A 106 32.61 16.48 -48.04
CA ASP A 106 32.61 15.04 -48.12
C ASP A 106 33.91 14.51 -47.50
N ALA A 107 33.82 13.81 -46.37
CA ALA A 107 34.98 13.26 -45.64
C ALA A 107 35.66 12.09 -46.36
N VAL A 108 35.00 11.45 -47.34
CA VAL A 108 35.52 10.32 -48.11
C VAL A 108 35.23 10.57 -49.59
N ALA A 109 35.86 11.58 -50.18
CA ALA A 109 35.66 11.87 -51.61
C ALA A 109 36.25 10.75 -52.50
N ALA A 110 36.00 10.83 -53.80
CA ALA A 110 36.35 9.79 -54.78
C ALA A 110 37.85 9.43 -54.85
N ASP A 111 38.74 10.30 -54.37
CA ASP A 111 40.19 10.12 -54.31
C ASP A 111 40.71 9.70 -52.92
N GLY A 112 39.80 9.41 -51.97
CA GLY A 112 40.11 9.07 -50.58
C GLY A 112 40.56 10.27 -49.74
N LYS A 113 40.47 11.49 -50.27
CA LYS A 113 40.70 12.74 -49.51
C LYS A 113 39.38 13.43 -49.24
N GLY A 114 39.34 14.29 -48.23
CA GLY A 114 38.17 15.13 -48.00
C GLY A 114 38.04 16.22 -49.07
N ALA A 115 36.83 16.57 -49.48
CA ALA A 115 36.61 17.62 -50.48
C ALA A 115 35.39 18.50 -50.15
N TRP A 116 35.50 19.80 -50.41
CA TRP A 116 34.37 20.73 -50.35
C TRP A 116 33.71 20.89 -51.72
N ALA A 117 32.39 20.94 -51.72
CA ALA A 117 31.59 21.38 -52.85
C ALA A 117 30.60 22.44 -52.39
N ARG A 118 30.44 23.50 -53.17
CA ARG A 118 29.31 24.42 -53.01
C ARG A 118 28.06 23.71 -53.54
N ALA A 119 27.04 23.59 -52.72
CA ALA A 119 25.77 23.01 -53.13
C ALA A 119 24.88 24.10 -53.75
N GLU A 120 24.43 23.85 -54.97
CA GLU A 120 23.36 24.63 -55.60
C GLU A 120 22.03 24.06 -55.11
N ALA A 121 21.36 24.79 -54.23
CA ALA A 121 20.07 24.40 -53.69
C ALA A 121 18.95 25.02 -54.52
N GLU A 122 17.97 24.20 -54.89
CA GLU A 122 16.74 24.66 -55.56
C GLU A 122 15.87 25.48 -54.61
N GLY A 123 15.02 26.34 -55.18
CA GLY A 123 14.16 27.24 -54.41
C GLY A 123 14.83 28.56 -54.01
N LEU A 124 14.11 29.38 -53.25
CA LEU A 124 14.66 30.64 -52.74
C LEU A 124 15.50 30.34 -51.50
N ALA A 125 16.77 30.74 -51.51
CA ALA A 125 17.61 30.62 -50.33
C ALA A 125 17.20 31.65 -49.25
N PRO A 126 17.37 31.32 -47.96
CA PRO A 126 17.18 32.29 -46.88
C PRO A 126 18.06 33.53 -47.09
N ALA A 127 17.62 34.68 -46.58
CA ALA A 127 18.45 35.88 -46.57
C ALA A 127 19.80 35.63 -45.83
N PRO A 128 20.91 36.28 -46.24
CA PRO A 128 22.21 36.16 -45.59
C PRO A 128 22.16 36.39 -44.08
N ARG A 129 22.67 35.43 -43.31
CA ARG A 129 22.52 35.40 -41.85
C ARG A 129 23.68 34.72 -41.15
N ALA A 130 23.91 35.12 -39.91
CA ALA A 130 24.80 34.46 -38.97
C ALA A 130 24.07 34.29 -37.63
N HIS A 131 24.66 33.59 -36.66
CA HIS A 131 24.08 33.40 -35.31
C HIS A 131 22.70 32.71 -35.33
N CYS A 132 22.38 31.98 -36.40
CA CYS A 132 21.19 31.14 -36.49
C CYS A 132 21.48 29.78 -35.85
N SER A 133 20.43 29.02 -35.57
CA SER A 133 20.55 27.61 -35.22
C SER A 133 20.22 26.74 -36.44
N ALA A 134 20.79 25.54 -36.49
CA ALA A 134 20.39 24.52 -37.45
C ALA A 134 20.35 23.16 -36.79
N THR A 135 19.30 22.40 -37.08
CA THR A 135 19.07 21.07 -36.50
C THR A 135 18.62 20.12 -37.60
N ARG A 136 19.26 18.94 -37.67
CA ARG A 136 18.85 17.88 -38.59
C ARG A 136 17.77 17.00 -37.97
N VAL A 137 16.73 16.72 -38.75
CA VAL A 137 15.73 15.68 -38.45
C VAL A 137 15.50 14.88 -39.72
N GLY A 138 15.87 13.60 -39.71
CA GLY A 138 15.80 12.74 -40.89
C GLY A 138 16.65 13.27 -42.06
N ASP A 139 15.98 13.55 -43.18
CA ASP A 139 16.50 14.07 -44.45
C ASP A 139 16.31 15.59 -44.60
N ARG A 140 16.05 16.29 -43.49
CA ARG A 140 15.80 17.73 -43.44
C ARG A 140 16.72 18.43 -42.45
N VAL A 141 17.16 19.63 -42.79
CA VAL A 141 17.85 20.56 -41.88
C VAL A 141 16.96 21.78 -41.66
N TYR A 142 16.54 21.98 -40.43
CA TYR A 142 15.72 23.10 -39.99
C TYR A 142 16.65 24.24 -39.55
N VAL A 143 16.48 25.43 -40.12
CA VAL A 143 17.24 26.64 -39.79
C VAL A 143 16.28 27.69 -39.25
N PHE A 144 16.51 28.15 -38.01
CA PHE A 144 15.64 29.11 -37.34
C PHE A 144 16.41 30.41 -37.00
N GLY A 145 15.75 31.54 -37.26
CA GLY A 145 16.19 32.86 -36.85
C GLY A 145 17.57 33.29 -37.36
N GLY A 146 18.29 34.03 -36.53
CA GLY A 146 19.62 34.59 -36.82
C GLY A 146 19.63 36.09 -37.04
N TYR A 147 20.80 36.62 -37.41
CA TYR A 147 21.06 38.05 -37.55
C TYR A 147 21.55 38.40 -38.95
N GLY A 148 20.82 39.30 -39.62
CA GLY A 148 21.11 39.79 -40.98
C GLY A 148 21.99 41.06 -41.03
N GLY A 149 22.12 41.77 -39.91
CA GLY A 149 22.86 43.04 -39.82
C GLY A 149 22.00 44.27 -39.82
N GLY A 150 22.59 45.43 -39.46
CA GLY A 150 21.86 46.70 -39.43
C GLY A 150 20.66 46.71 -38.48
N GLY A 151 20.66 45.83 -37.46
CA GLY A 151 19.53 45.63 -36.55
C GLY A 151 18.50 44.60 -37.01
N GLN A 152 18.63 44.04 -38.21
CA GLN A 152 17.72 43.00 -38.71
C GLN A 152 17.93 41.67 -37.97
N VAL A 153 16.94 41.30 -37.17
CA VAL A 153 16.84 39.99 -36.52
C VAL A 153 15.76 39.18 -37.23
N TYR A 154 16.01 37.89 -37.43
CA TYR A 154 15.09 36.97 -38.09
C TYR A 154 14.38 36.07 -37.07
N GLY A 155 13.14 35.70 -37.38
CA GLY A 155 12.32 34.71 -36.66
C GLY A 155 11.60 33.77 -37.61
N ASP A 156 12.12 33.64 -38.83
CA ASP A 156 11.64 32.76 -39.89
C ASP A 156 12.18 31.33 -39.68
N LEU A 157 11.49 30.35 -40.25
CA LEU A 157 11.90 28.95 -40.28
C LEU A 157 12.11 28.50 -41.72
N TRP A 158 13.32 28.01 -42.00
CA TRP A 158 13.68 27.46 -43.30
C TRP A 158 14.01 25.98 -43.17
N VAL A 159 13.62 25.20 -44.18
CA VAL A 159 13.92 23.78 -44.24
C VAL A 159 14.74 23.50 -45.49
N LEU A 160 15.94 22.97 -45.31
CA LEU A 160 16.75 22.42 -46.40
C LEU A 160 16.51 20.91 -46.48
N HIS A 161 15.86 20.49 -47.55
CA HIS A 161 15.70 19.08 -47.88
C HIS A 161 16.98 18.59 -48.57
N PHE A 162 17.47 17.41 -48.20
CA PHE A 162 18.65 16.81 -48.82
C PHE A 162 18.46 15.31 -49.09
N GLY A 163 18.98 14.83 -50.22
CA GLY A 163 18.90 13.42 -50.61
C GLY A 163 20.26 12.72 -50.71
N SER A 164 20.25 11.40 -50.84
CA SER A 164 21.45 10.59 -51.10
C SER A 164 22.15 10.96 -52.43
N GLY A 165 21.41 11.53 -53.38
CA GLY A 165 21.92 11.95 -54.70
C GLY A 165 22.58 13.33 -54.76
N GLY A 166 22.73 14.04 -53.62
CA GLY A 166 23.31 15.39 -53.61
C GLY A 166 22.38 16.49 -54.12
N CYS A 167 21.08 16.24 -54.18
CA CYS A 167 20.06 17.26 -54.43
C CYS A 167 19.72 17.99 -53.13
N TYR A 168 19.63 19.32 -53.21
CA TYR A 168 19.31 20.21 -52.09
C TYR A 168 18.17 21.14 -52.49
N ARG A 169 17.18 21.35 -51.62
CA ARG A 169 16.06 22.27 -51.89
C ARG A 169 15.68 23.05 -50.64
N TRP A 170 15.65 24.37 -50.74
CA TRP A 170 15.12 25.24 -49.70
C TRP A 170 13.59 25.32 -49.76
N GLU A 171 13.01 25.38 -48.58
CA GLU A 171 11.60 25.62 -48.35
C GLU A 171 11.45 26.67 -47.25
N ASP A 172 10.70 27.73 -47.53
CA ASP A 172 10.26 28.67 -46.50
C ASP A 172 9.06 28.07 -45.77
N ALA A 173 9.31 27.54 -44.57
CA ALA A 173 8.29 26.94 -43.74
C ALA A 173 7.54 27.98 -42.87
N THR A 174 7.93 29.25 -42.92
CA THR A 174 7.43 30.30 -42.03
C THR A 174 5.92 30.50 -42.14
N ALA A 175 5.38 30.47 -43.36
CA ALA A 175 3.95 30.64 -43.60
C ALA A 175 3.10 29.44 -43.13
N SER A 176 3.74 28.28 -42.92
CA SER A 176 3.08 27.07 -42.43
C SER A 176 3.08 26.95 -40.91
N LEU A 177 3.80 27.85 -40.21
CA LEU A 177 3.89 27.85 -38.76
C LEU A 177 2.53 28.22 -38.14
N GLN A 178 2.14 27.45 -37.13
CA GLN A 178 0.95 27.69 -36.32
C GLN A 178 1.34 27.97 -34.86
N GLY A 179 0.41 28.54 -34.09
CA GLY A 179 0.65 28.86 -32.68
C GLY A 179 1.52 30.11 -32.45
N ILE A 180 1.75 30.43 -31.18
CA ILE A 180 2.61 31.55 -30.77
C ILE A 180 4.03 31.01 -30.61
N GLY A 181 4.89 31.33 -31.58
CA GLY A 181 6.29 30.93 -31.57
C GLY A 181 7.23 31.92 -30.88
N PRO A 182 8.53 31.60 -30.83
CA PRO A 182 9.55 32.49 -30.31
C PRO A 182 9.63 33.79 -31.12
N SER A 183 9.84 34.90 -30.41
CA SER A 183 10.19 36.18 -31.04
C SER A 183 11.49 36.08 -31.88
N PRO A 184 11.66 36.94 -32.91
CA PRO A 184 12.89 37.00 -33.69
C PRO A 184 14.13 37.10 -32.80
N ARG A 185 15.11 36.20 -33.02
CA ARG A 185 16.27 36.05 -32.14
C ARG A 185 17.49 35.47 -32.84
N PHE A 186 18.63 35.68 -32.22
CA PHE A 186 19.93 35.15 -32.62
C PHE A 186 20.71 34.67 -31.38
N ASP A 187 21.78 33.89 -31.57
CA ASP A 187 22.56 33.26 -30.49
C ASP A 187 21.71 32.38 -29.54
N HIS A 188 20.58 31.88 -30.04
CA HIS A 188 19.74 30.90 -29.35
C HIS A 188 20.26 29.49 -29.61
N ALA A 189 19.91 28.55 -28.73
CA ALA A 189 20.14 27.14 -28.96
C ALA A 189 18.89 26.49 -29.56
N ALA A 190 19.10 25.48 -30.41
CA ALA A 190 18.03 24.62 -30.86
C ALA A 190 18.50 23.16 -30.94
N PHE A 191 17.58 22.25 -30.66
CA PHE A 191 17.83 20.80 -30.74
C PHE A 191 16.53 20.07 -31.06
N ALA A 192 16.65 18.92 -31.71
CA ALA A 192 15.51 18.05 -31.95
C ALA A 192 15.30 17.14 -30.73
N LEU A 193 14.06 16.83 -30.39
CA LEU A 193 13.72 16.00 -29.24
C LEU A 193 12.69 14.94 -29.65
N PRO A 194 12.96 13.64 -29.42
CA PRO A 194 11.92 12.62 -29.37
C PRO A 194 11.22 12.63 -28.00
N THR A 195 9.91 12.80 -27.97
CA THR A 195 9.13 12.82 -26.72
C THR A 195 8.68 11.44 -26.25
N ALA A 196 8.55 10.48 -27.16
CA ALA A 196 8.19 9.10 -26.83
C ALA A 196 9.40 8.32 -26.26
N PRO A 197 9.19 7.43 -25.26
CA PRO A 197 10.26 6.58 -24.74
C PRO A 197 10.83 5.69 -25.85
N ASP A 198 12.15 5.53 -25.84
CA ASP A 198 12.90 4.70 -26.79
C ASP A 198 12.77 5.09 -28.28
N SER A 199 12.19 6.26 -28.58
CA SER A 199 12.09 6.74 -29.96
C SER A 199 13.42 7.32 -30.45
N ALA A 200 13.86 6.85 -31.61
CA ALA A 200 14.99 7.43 -32.33
C ALA A 200 14.60 8.67 -33.15
N ALA A 201 13.32 8.78 -33.53
CA ALA A 201 12.82 9.83 -34.42
C ALA A 201 12.34 11.04 -33.60
N PRO A 202 12.98 12.22 -33.74
CA PRO A 202 12.51 13.43 -33.10
C PRO A 202 11.17 13.87 -33.69
N ASP A 203 10.24 14.21 -32.81
CA ASP A 203 8.91 14.75 -33.13
C ASP A 203 8.82 16.25 -32.85
N LYS A 204 9.76 16.81 -32.07
CA LYS A 204 9.80 18.25 -31.75
C LYS A 204 11.14 18.89 -32.09
N LEU A 205 11.10 20.16 -32.50
CA LEU A 205 12.26 21.06 -32.56
C LEU A 205 12.13 22.08 -31.43
N VAL A 206 13.06 22.04 -30.48
CA VAL A 206 13.07 22.96 -29.33
C VAL A 206 13.98 24.13 -29.64
N VAL A 207 13.52 25.35 -29.38
CA VAL A 207 14.27 26.60 -29.44
C VAL A 207 14.29 27.20 -28.05
N MET A 208 15.49 27.49 -27.53
CA MET A 208 15.65 28.04 -26.19
C MET A 208 16.62 29.22 -26.13
N GLY A 209 16.22 30.20 -25.32
CA GLY A 209 17.00 31.38 -24.99
C GLY A 209 17.39 32.23 -26.20
N GLY A 210 18.63 32.73 -26.18
CA GLY A 210 19.17 33.62 -27.19
C GLY A 210 18.94 35.09 -26.86
N ARG A 211 18.96 35.95 -27.87
CA ARG A 211 18.79 37.39 -27.71
C ARG A 211 18.17 38.04 -28.93
N ASN A 212 17.57 39.20 -28.71
CA ASN A 212 17.22 40.13 -29.76
C ASN A 212 18.02 41.45 -29.58
N VAL A 213 17.57 42.54 -30.19
CA VAL A 213 18.24 43.84 -30.07
C VAL A 213 18.10 44.42 -28.65
N ASP A 214 17.01 44.09 -27.96
CA ASP A 214 16.58 44.74 -26.73
C ASP A 214 16.93 43.94 -25.47
N ALA A 215 16.93 42.61 -25.55
CA ALA A 215 17.07 41.73 -24.39
C ALA A 215 17.73 40.39 -24.71
N VAL A 216 18.31 39.79 -23.67
CA VAL A 216 18.59 38.35 -23.62
C VAL A 216 17.30 37.64 -23.20
N LEU A 217 17.04 36.48 -23.78
CA LEU A 217 15.80 35.73 -23.63
C LEU A 217 16.07 34.44 -22.86
N GLY A 218 15.14 34.04 -21.99
CA GLY A 218 15.20 32.79 -21.21
C GLY A 218 14.02 31.85 -21.48
N ASP A 219 13.19 32.16 -22.48
CA ASP A 219 12.02 31.38 -22.87
C ASP A 219 12.38 30.14 -23.70
N VAL A 220 11.50 29.14 -23.67
CA VAL A 220 11.62 27.87 -24.40
C VAL A 220 10.35 27.61 -25.18
N HIS A 221 10.52 27.28 -26.45
CA HIS A 221 9.44 26.95 -27.38
C HIS A 221 9.75 25.61 -28.04
N ALA A 222 8.74 24.77 -28.23
CA ALA A 222 8.87 23.53 -28.98
C ALA A 222 7.93 23.57 -30.19
N LEU A 223 8.48 23.31 -31.37
CA LEU A 223 7.73 23.17 -32.61
C LEU A 223 7.43 21.70 -32.82
N ASP A 224 6.15 21.33 -32.87
CA ASP A 224 5.74 20.00 -33.32
C ASP A 224 6.05 19.86 -34.82
N LEU A 225 6.88 18.89 -35.19
CA LEU A 225 7.40 18.75 -36.55
C LEU A 225 6.39 18.12 -37.53
N ALA A 226 5.35 17.48 -37.02
CA ALA A 226 4.30 16.89 -37.85
C ALA A 226 3.25 17.94 -38.27
N THR A 227 2.92 18.85 -37.36
CA THR A 227 1.87 19.87 -37.54
C THR A 227 2.43 21.26 -37.84
N LEU A 228 3.73 21.48 -37.58
CA LEU A 228 4.38 22.80 -37.59
C LEU A 228 3.69 23.81 -36.65
N SER A 229 3.15 23.33 -35.53
CA SER A 229 2.58 24.18 -34.48
C SER A 229 3.57 24.40 -33.34
N TRP A 230 3.78 25.66 -32.97
CA TRP A 230 4.53 26.02 -31.78
C TRP A 230 3.73 25.73 -30.51
N GLU A 231 4.44 25.21 -29.53
CA GLU A 231 4.02 25.00 -28.17
C GLU A 231 4.98 25.79 -27.27
N GLY A 232 4.45 26.62 -26.36
CA GLY A 232 5.25 27.48 -25.48
C GLY A 232 4.40 28.65 -24.97
N ALA A 233 4.33 28.83 -23.65
CA ALA A 233 3.39 29.75 -22.99
C ALA A 233 4.07 31.00 -22.41
N PRO A 234 3.36 32.14 -22.32
CA PRO A 234 3.44 33.00 -21.14
C PRO A 234 2.55 32.37 -20.05
N GLU A 235 3.17 31.87 -18.98
CA GLU A 235 2.54 31.44 -17.71
C GLU A 235 1.50 30.29 -17.77
N GLY A 236 1.97 29.05 -17.56
CA GLY A 236 1.14 27.99 -16.96
C GLY A 236 0.76 26.76 -17.81
N GLY A 237 1.02 26.77 -19.12
CA GLY A 237 0.81 25.61 -20.00
C GLY A 237 2.02 25.36 -20.90
N GLY A 238 3.14 24.91 -20.33
CA GLY A 238 4.41 24.81 -21.05
C GLY A 238 4.45 23.73 -22.14
N CYS A 239 5.37 23.89 -23.08
CA CYS A 239 5.73 22.97 -24.18
C CYS A 239 6.29 21.60 -23.73
N GLY A 240 6.13 21.26 -22.45
CA GLY A 240 6.71 20.09 -21.80
C GLY A 240 8.21 20.20 -21.49
N VAL A 241 8.96 21.11 -22.12
CA VAL A 241 10.39 21.30 -21.87
C VAL A 241 10.61 22.57 -21.02
N PRO A 242 11.08 22.45 -19.76
CA PRO A 242 11.33 23.64 -18.94
C PRO A 242 12.53 24.44 -19.44
N SER A 243 12.60 25.71 -19.02
CA SER A 243 13.83 26.51 -19.13
C SER A 243 14.85 26.05 -18.08
N PRO A 244 16.15 25.99 -18.40
CA PRO A 244 17.22 25.80 -17.41
C PRO A 244 17.35 26.99 -16.44
N GLY A 245 16.58 28.06 -16.65
CA GLY A 245 16.50 29.22 -15.79
C GLY A 245 17.43 30.36 -16.22
N GLY A 246 16.92 31.58 -16.11
CA GLY A 246 17.63 32.82 -16.43
C GLY A 246 17.76 33.11 -17.92
N ASP A 247 18.07 34.36 -18.25
CA ASP A 247 18.22 34.83 -19.62
C ASP A 247 19.64 34.53 -20.11
N VAL A 248 19.78 33.51 -20.97
CA VAL A 248 21.08 33.02 -21.47
C VAL A 248 21.10 33.05 -23.00
N CYS A 249 22.18 33.58 -23.56
CA CYS A 249 22.51 33.46 -24.98
C CYS A 249 23.86 32.77 -25.18
N CYS A 250 24.13 32.34 -26.42
CA CYS A 250 25.40 31.74 -26.86
C CYS A 250 25.75 30.43 -26.13
N ALA A 251 24.77 29.74 -25.54
CA ALA A 251 24.98 28.45 -24.89
C ALA A 251 25.14 27.34 -25.94
N ALA A 252 26.10 26.45 -25.72
CA ALA A 252 26.22 25.23 -26.48
C ALA A 252 25.22 24.20 -25.91
N VAL A 253 24.40 23.61 -26.77
CA VAL A 253 23.39 22.62 -26.37
C VAL A 253 23.54 21.40 -27.26
N GLU A 254 23.52 20.21 -26.68
CA GLU A 254 23.62 18.95 -27.40
C GLU A 254 22.61 17.95 -26.85
N ARG A 255 21.83 17.34 -27.74
CA ARG A 255 20.91 16.25 -27.39
C ARG A 255 21.61 14.91 -27.57
N VAL A 256 21.77 14.19 -26.46
CA VAL A 256 22.44 12.90 -26.38
C VAL A 256 21.41 11.79 -26.20
N GLU A 257 21.53 10.73 -27.00
CA GLU A 257 20.70 9.54 -26.88
C GLU A 257 21.00 8.83 -25.55
N SER A 258 19.94 8.51 -24.83
CA SER A 258 19.94 7.78 -23.57
C SER A 258 18.64 7.00 -23.50
N VAL A 259 18.69 5.77 -22.99
CA VAL A 259 17.54 4.87 -22.93
C VAL A 259 17.02 4.86 -21.49
N PRO A 260 15.70 4.98 -21.26
CA PRO A 260 14.61 5.15 -22.24
C PRO A 260 14.46 6.58 -22.78
N TYR A 261 14.98 7.59 -22.07
CA TYR A 261 14.77 8.99 -22.40
C TYR A 261 16.08 9.72 -22.62
N HIS A 262 16.14 10.45 -23.72
CA HIS A 262 17.28 11.27 -24.13
C HIS A 262 17.65 12.28 -23.04
N LYS A 263 18.92 12.70 -23.04
CA LYS A 263 19.41 13.77 -22.18
C LYS A 263 19.82 14.96 -23.04
N VAL A 264 19.58 16.17 -22.54
CA VAL A 264 20.07 17.38 -23.21
C VAL A 264 21.07 18.05 -22.28
N PHE A 265 22.27 18.26 -22.77
CA PHE A 265 23.32 18.97 -22.06
C PHE A 265 23.33 20.41 -22.53
N SER A 266 23.58 21.35 -21.61
CA SER A 266 23.80 22.76 -21.91
C SER A 266 25.05 23.24 -21.19
N PHE A 267 25.93 23.92 -21.90
CA PHE A 267 27.20 24.42 -21.37
C PHE A 267 27.55 25.79 -21.94
N GLY A 268 28.19 26.61 -21.13
CA GLY A 268 28.65 27.93 -21.56
C GLY A 268 27.52 28.95 -21.68
N GLY A 269 27.77 29.94 -22.52
CA GLY A 269 26.88 31.07 -22.74
C GLY A 269 27.12 32.22 -21.77
N LYS A 270 26.20 33.18 -21.82
CA LYS A 270 26.36 34.47 -21.15
C LYS A 270 25.04 34.99 -20.62
N ARG A 271 25.08 35.59 -19.44
CA ARG A 271 24.00 36.40 -18.86
C ARG A 271 24.40 37.88 -18.86
N GLY A 272 23.50 38.74 -19.34
CA GLY A 272 23.76 40.18 -19.41
C GLY A 272 25.02 40.54 -20.20
N LEU A 273 25.74 41.58 -19.78
CA LEU A 273 26.82 42.16 -20.59
C LEU A 273 28.17 41.45 -20.46
N MET A 274 28.49 40.81 -19.31
CA MET A 274 29.83 40.27 -19.03
C MET A 274 29.86 39.02 -18.11
N ALA A 275 28.72 38.40 -17.80
CA ALA A 275 28.70 37.21 -16.93
C ALA A 275 28.73 35.92 -17.77
N TYR A 276 29.93 35.39 -18.01
CA TYR A 276 30.13 34.12 -18.72
C TYR A 276 29.83 32.93 -17.80
N LEU A 277 29.13 31.94 -18.33
CA LEU A 277 28.73 30.73 -17.61
C LEU A 277 29.68 29.58 -17.92
N GLY A 278 29.96 28.74 -16.91
CA GLY A 278 30.78 27.52 -17.06
C GLY A 278 30.16 26.29 -16.39
N GLY A 279 28.93 26.42 -15.88
CA GLY A 279 28.18 25.28 -15.36
C GLY A 279 27.66 24.40 -16.50
N VAL A 280 27.47 23.11 -16.21
CA VAL A 280 26.78 22.17 -17.09
C VAL A 280 25.41 21.91 -16.51
N GLU A 281 24.39 22.21 -17.30
CA GLU A 281 23.01 21.85 -16.98
C GLU A 281 22.61 20.63 -17.79
N VAL A 282 21.90 19.70 -17.18
CA VAL A 282 21.42 18.47 -17.82
C VAL A 282 19.92 18.36 -17.64
N LEU A 283 19.20 18.33 -18.75
CA LEU A 283 17.78 18.02 -18.82
C LEU A 283 17.60 16.51 -18.96
N ASP A 284 16.90 15.91 -18.01
CA ASP A 284 16.30 14.59 -18.21
C ASP A 284 14.98 14.74 -18.96
N CYS A 285 14.90 14.22 -20.19
CA CYS A 285 13.71 14.40 -21.02
C CYS A 285 12.52 13.54 -20.59
N GLY A 286 12.75 12.51 -19.78
CA GLY A 286 11.68 11.67 -19.21
C GLY A 286 10.99 12.36 -18.06
N THR A 287 11.77 12.87 -17.10
CA THR A 287 11.22 13.62 -15.95
C THR A 287 10.93 15.07 -16.27
N ARG A 288 11.50 15.61 -17.35
CA ARG A 288 11.43 17.02 -17.76
C ARG A 288 11.96 17.94 -16.67
N VAL A 289 13.11 17.59 -16.11
CA VAL A 289 13.76 18.35 -15.03
C VAL A 289 15.19 18.66 -15.43
N TRP A 290 15.56 19.94 -15.33
CA TRP A 290 16.95 20.38 -15.37
C TRP A 290 17.62 20.11 -14.02
N SER A 291 18.86 19.64 -14.09
CA SER A 291 19.72 19.43 -12.93
C SER A 291 21.11 19.93 -13.24
N SER A 292 21.84 20.34 -12.20
CA SER A 292 23.25 20.72 -12.28
C SER A 292 24.07 19.64 -11.55
N PRO A 293 24.53 18.59 -12.26
CA PRO A 293 25.23 17.49 -11.60
C PRO A 293 26.54 17.97 -10.96
N PRO A 294 26.91 17.44 -9.77
CA PRO A 294 28.16 17.80 -9.14
C PRO A 294 29.35 17.33 -10.00
N ILE A 295 30.48 17.99 -9.83
CA ILE A 295 31.74 17.61 -10.49
C ILE A 295 32.49 16.61 -9.60
N GLU A 296 32.99 15.53 -10.18
CA GLU A 296 33.78 14.50 -9.50
C GLU A 296 35.05 15.11 -8.85
N PRO A 297 35.43 14.72 -7.62
CA PRO A 297 36.63 15.24 -6.97
C PRO A 297 37.94 14.96 -7.72
N SER A 298 37.97 13.90 -8.54
CA SER A 298 39.09 13.52 -9.39
C SER A 298 39.18 14.32 -10.70
N SER A 299 38.17 15.16 -10.98
CA SER A 299 38.12 16.00 -12.17
C SER A 299 39.29 16.98 -12.24
N CYS A 300 39.72 17.29 -13.46
CA CYS A 300 40.57 18.47 -13.65
C CYS A 300 39.80 19.74 -13.30
N LYS A 301 40.50 20.88 -13.26
CA LYS A 301 39.88 22.17 -13.01
C LYS A 301 38.74 22.39 -14.03
N PRO A 302 37.50 22.68 -13.58
CA PRO A 302 36.39 22.93 -14.50
C PRO A 302 36.71 24.09 -15.45
N PRO A 303 36.19 24.05 -16.68
CA PRO A 303 36.39 25.13 -17.64
C PRO A 303 36.00 26.49 -17.06
N THR A 304 36.77 27.51 -17.44
CA THR A 304 36.32 28.89 -17.29
C THR A 304 35.02 29.11 -18.07
N GLY A 305 34.14 29.93 -17.49
CA GLY A 305 32.91 30.30 -18.17
C GLY A 305 33.18 31.00 -19.49
N ARG A 306 32.43 30.64 -20.53
CA ARG A 306 32.70 31.02 -21.93
C ARG A 306 31.45 31.09 -22.77
N GLU A 307 31.44 31.96 -23.77
CA GLU A 307 30.41 32.01 -24.82
C GLU A 307 30.99 31.60 -26.18
N ASP A 308 30.11 31.34 -27.16
CA ASP A 308 30.50 31.04 -28.55
C ASP A 308 31.50 29.89 -28.66
N THR A 309 31.40 28.93 -27.75
CA THR A 309 32.14 27.66 -27.77
C THR A 309 31.38 26.64 -28.62
N ALA A 310 32.07 25.63 -29.11
CA ALA A 310 31.46 24.51 -29.79
C ALA A 310 31.80 23.22 -29.05
N TRP A 311 30.85 22.30 -29.04
CA TRP A 311 31.06 20.97 -28.54
C TRP A 311 30.43 19.92 -29.44
N ALA A 312 30.85 18.67 -29.29
CA ALA A 312 30.29 17.54 -30.01
C ALA A 312 30.31 16.29 -29.12
N TYR A 313 29.29 15.46 -29.24
CA TYR A 313 29.18 14.21 -28.49
C TYR A 313 29.96 13.08 -29.17
N ASP A 314 30.78 12.38 -28.39
CA ASP A 314 31.44 11.13 -28.74
C ASP A 314 30.64 9.96 -28.19
N ASN A 315 29.97 9.23 -29.08
CA ASN A 315 29.17 8.06 -28.73
C ASN A 315 30.00 6.86 -28.26
N ARG A 316 31.26 6.73 -28.71
CA ARG A 316 32.13 5.61 -28.32
C ARG A 316 32.59 5.71 -26.89
N THR A 317 32.78 6.94 -26.42
CA THR A 317 33.34 7.22 -25.09
C THR A 317 32.33 7.87 -24.14
N SER A 318 31.08 8.03 -24.59
CA SER A 318 29.99 8.71 -23.87
C SER A 318 30.43 10.06 -23.28
N SER A 319 31.15 10.84 -24.07
CA SER A 319 31.80 12.08 -23.64
C SER A 319 31.49 13.24 -24.57
N LEU A 320 31.42 14.47 -24.03
CA LEU A 320 31.29 15.69 -24.83
C LEU A 320 32.68 16.34 -24.96
N LEU A 321 33.09 16.61 -26.19
CA LEU A 321 34.34 17.32 -26.49
C LEU A 321 34.05 18.79 -26.68
N VAL A 322 34.75 19.66 -25.96
CA VAL A 322 34.60 21.11 -26.00
C VAL A 322 35.90 21.72 -26.50
N PHE A 323 35.82 22.65 -27.46
CA PHE A 323 36.98 23.39 -27.91
C PHE A 323 36.71 24.90 -27.97
N GLY A 324 37.70 25.67 -27.50
CA GLY A 324 37.73 27.12 -27.63
C GLY A 324 36.52 27.86 -27.02
N GLY A 325 36.18 28.99 -27.62
CA GLY A 325 35.17 29.93 -27.11
C GLY A 325 35.78 31.29 -26.73
N TRP A 326 34.96 32.14 -26.13
CA TRP A 326 35.34 33.49 -25.74
C TRP A 326 35.03 33.77 -24.26
N ALA A 327 36.01 34.33 -23.55
CA ALA A 327 35.89 34.78 -22.17
C ALA A 327 36.83 35.97 -21.92
N ASN A 328 36.54 37.12 -22.53
CA ASN A 328 37.44 38.29 -22.64
C ASN A 328 38.76 38.05 -23.40
N CYS A 329 39.03 36.79 -23.77
CA CYS A 329 40.05 36.38 -24.72
C CYS A 329 39.52 35.18 -25.52
N TRP A 330 40.13 34.90 -26.67
CA TRP A 330 39.88 33.65 -27.38
C TRP A 330 40.55 32.50 -26.63
N LEU A 331 39.80 31.43 -26.44
CA LEU A 331 40.25 30.20 -25.81
C LEU A 331 40.60 29.18 -26.90
N GLY A 332 41.53 28.28 -26.59
CA GLY A 332 41.99 27.20 -27.49
C GLY A 332 42.29 25.90 -26.73
N ASP A 333 41.73 25.78 -25.53
CA ASP A 333 41.74 24.55 -24.74
C ASP A 333 40.80 23.51 -25.37
N LEU A 334 41.25 22.25 -25.36
CA LEU A 334 40.44 21.08 -25.67
C LEU A 334 40.10 20.39 -24.36
N LEU A 335 38.81 20.23 -24.09
CA LEU A 335 38.31 19.62 -22.87
C LEU A 335 37.38 18.46 -23.20
N ARG A 336 37.38 17.45 -22.35
CA ARG A 336 36.47 16.32 -22.43
C ARG A 336 35.62 16.26 -21.17
N LEU A 337 34.31 16.19 -21.35
CA LEU A 337 33.35 15.95 -20.28
C LEU A 337 32.84 14.51 -20.38
N ASN A 338 33.30 13.64 -19.50
CA ASN A 338 32.79 12.28 -19.41
C ASN A 338 31.44 12.30 -18.68
N ALA A 339 30.38 11.89 -19.39
CA ALA A 339 29.00 11.88 -18.91
C ALA A 339 28.40 10.46 -18.87
N ALA A 340 29.23 9.41 -18.96
CA ALA A 340 28.79 8.02 -19.05
C ALA A 340 27.87 7.61 -17.88
N GLN A 341 28.16 8.06 -16.66
CA GLN A 341 27.33 7.76 -15.49
C GLN A 341 25.92 8.35 -15.57
N ILE A 342 25.71 9.43 -16.33
CA ILE A 342 24.44 10.14 -16.45
C ILE A 342 23.65 9.65 -17.66
N ILE A 343 24.34 9.41 -18.78
CA ILE A 343 23.75 8.93 -20.03
C ILE A 343 23.36 7.46 -19.91
N GLY A 344 24.19 6.66 -19.23
CA GLY A 344 24.02 5.23 -19.14
C GLY A 344 24.42 4.47 -20.41
N PRO A 345 24.31 3.13 -20.37
CA PRO A 345 24.50 2.29 -21.55
C PRO A 345 23.36 2.47 -22.58
N PRO A 346 23.51 1.95 -23.81
CA PRO A 346 22.50 2.04 -24.88
C PRO A 346 21.27 1.13 -24.66
N TYR A 347 21.01 0.72 -23.42
CA TYR A 347 19.90 -0.12 -22.98
C TYR A 347 19.46 0.28 -21.57
N ALA A 348 18.24 -0.08 -21.18
CA ALA A 348 17.71 0.26 -19.86
C ALA A 348 17.02 -0.93 -19.20
N ALA A 349 17.10 -0.99 -17.87
CA ALA A 349 16.33 -1.93 -17.06
C ALA A 349 15.13 -1.18 -16.47
N THR A 350 13.94 -1.75 -16.62
CA THR A 350 12.66 -1.09 -16.28
C THR A 350 11.90 -1.80 -15.17
N GLY A 351 12.18 -3.08 -14.93
CA GLY A 351 11.48 -3.86 -13.91
C GLY A 351 12.22 -5.14 -13.53
N VAL A 352 11.85 -5.67 -12.37
CA VAL A 352 12.39 -6.90 -11.80
C VAL A 352 11.24 -7.73 -11.26
N SER A 353 11.17 -9.02 -11.60
CA SER A 353 10.08 -9.91 -11.20
C SER A 353 10.58 -11.33 -10.90
N PRO A 354 10.25 -11.91 -9.73
CA PRO A 354 9.58 -11.28 -8.59
C PRO A 354 10.42 -10.13 -7.99
N ALA A 355 9.79 -9.21 -7.26
CA ALA A 355 10.44 -8.04 -6.67
C ALA A 355 11.04 -8.33 -5.27
N ASP A 356 10.87 -9.55 -4.77
CA ASP A 356 11.40 -9.99 -3.49
C ASP A 356 11.78 -11.48 -3.53
N GLY A 357 12.63 -11.88 -2.58
CA GLY A 357 13.10 -13.25 -2.43
C GLY A 357 13.86 -13.47 -1.12
N PRO A 358 14.14 -14.72 -0.74
CA PRO A 358 14.83 -15.04 0.51
C PRO A 358 16.30 -14.59 0.51
N VAL A 359 16.81 -14.22 1.69
CA VAL A 359 18.21 -13.79 1.91
C VAL A 359 19.28 -14.80 1.47
N PHE A 360 19.00 -16.10 1.38
CA PHE A 360 19.98 -17.08 0.88
C PHE A 360 20.14 -17.07 -0.65
N GLY A 361 19.33 -16.30 -1.37
CA GLY A 361 19.41 -16.14 -2.81
C GLY A 361 18.67 -17.22 -3.60
N GLU A 362 19.21 -17.57 -4.77
CA GLU A 362 18.71 -18.60 -5.71
C GLU A 362 17.29 -18.37 -6.24
N THR A 363 16.74 -17.17 -6.03
CA THR A 363 15.45 -16.79 -6.62
C THR A 363 15.68 -16.52 -8.09
N GLU A 364 14.97 -17.24 -8.97
CA GLU A 364 14.96 -16.92 -10.39
C GLU A 364 14.21 -15.61 -10.60
N VAL A 365 14.89 -14.65 -11.23
CA VAL A 365 14.40 -13.30 -11.43
C VAL A 365 14.52 -12.95 -12.91
N LEU A 366 13.45 -12.37 -13.44
CA LEU A 366 13.37 -11.78 -14.76
C LEU A 366 13.53 -10.27 -14.65
N ILE A 367 14.51 -9.72 -15.36
CA ILE A 367 14.72 -8.29 -15.48
C ILE A 367 14.14 -7.86 -16.82
N THR A 368 13.11 -7.02 -16.77
CA THR A 368 12.48 -6.44 -17.95
C THR A 368 13.17 -5.14 -18.32
N GLY A 369 13.28 -4.83 -19.61
CA GLY A 369 14.02 -3.68 -20.08
C GLY A 369 13.82 -3.38 -21.56
N LEU A 370 14.72 -2.54 -22.09
CA LEU A 370 14.71 -2.06 -23.46
C LEU A 370 16.08 -2.28 -24.09
N ARG A 371 16.08 -2.76 -25.33
CA ARG A 371 17.27 -2.94 -26.18
C ARG A 371 18.37 -3.80 -25.56
N PHE A 372 18.00 -4.80 -24.75
CA PHE A 372 18.98 -5.82 -24.35
C PHE A 372 19.51 -6.57 -25.57
N ARG A 373 20.74 -7.06 -25.46
CA ARG A 373 21.41 -7.80 -26.53
C ARG A 373 22.11 -9.03 -25.97
N ALA A 374 22.32 -10.01 -26.85
CA ALA A 374 23.15 -11.16 -26.53
C ALA A 374 24.59 -10.68 -26.25
N GLY A 375 25.15 -11.13 -25.14
CA GLY A 375 26.46 -10.71 -24.66
C GLY A 375 26.70 -11.22 -23.24
N ARG A 376 27.79 -10.79 -22.62
CA ARG A 376 28.06 -11.10 -21.21
C ARG A 376 27.27 -10.14 -20.34
N ALA A 377 26.04 -10.51 -19.99
CA ALA A 377 25.19 -9.73 -19.11
C ALA A 377 25.49 -10.06 -17.63
N GLN A 378 25.55 -9.02 -16.80
CA GLN A 378 25.76 -9.11 -15.37
C GLN A 378 24.76 -8.23 -14.64
N VAL A 379 24.30 -8.70 -13.48
CA VAL A 379 23.31 -8.03 -12.65
C VAL A 379 23.93 -7.78 -11.29
N ARG A 380 23.88 -6.54 -10.85
CA ARG A 380 24.42 -6.08 -9.57
C ARG A 380 23.28 -5.87 -8.60
N PHE A 381 23.41 -6.46 -7.42
CA PHE A 381 22.57 -6.24 -6.24
C PHE A 381 23.39 -5.48 -5.19
N ALA A 382 22.95 -4.28 -4.82
CA ALA A 382 23.67 -3.41 -3.90
C ALA A 382 22.75 -2.74 -2.87
N SER A 383 23.22 -2.55 -1.64
CA SER A 383 22.53 -1.79 -0.59
C SER A 383 23.46 -0.74 -0.01
N GLU A 384 22.92 0.36 0.53
CA GLU A 384 23.71 1.38 1.23
C GLU A 384 24.51 0.81 2.41
N HIS A 385 24.04 -0.28 3.01
CA HIS A 385 24.72 -0.93 4.14
C HIS A 385 25.97 -1.72 3.72
N MET A 386 26.09 -2.03 2.43
CA MET A 386 27.31 -2.60 1.86
C MET A 386 28.32 -1.48 1.68
N ARG A 387 29.28 -1.35 2.60
CA ARG A 387 30.44 -0.42 2.50
C ARG A 387 31.37 -0.81 1.34
N SER A 388 30.87 -0.74 0.10
CA SER A 388 31.53 -1.01 -1.20
C SER A 388 31.48 -2.45 -1.76
N ALA A 389 30.80 -3.41 -1.12
CA ALA A 389 30.69 -4.78 -1.63
C ALA A 389 29.33 -5.01 -2.30
N ALA A 390 29.24 -4.91 -3.63
CA ALA A 390 28.02 -5.30 -4.35
C ALA A 390 28.10 -6.77 -4.77
N ALA A 391 26.98 -7.49 -4.68
CA ALA A 391 26.90 -8.86 -5.19
C ALA A 391 26.57 -8.81 -6.68
N VAL A 392 27.43 -9.39 -7.52
CA VAL A 392 27.25 -9.41 -8.98
C VAL A 392 27.06 -10.86 -9.43
N VAL A 393 26.02 -11.10 -10.22
CA VAL A 393 25.71 -12.41 -10.81
C VAL A 393 25.67 -12.28 -12.32
N ASP A 394 25.98 -13.37 -13.02
CA ASP A 394 25.81 -13.42 -14.47
C ASP A 394 24.31 -13.60 -14.80
N ALA A 395 23.88 -12.99 -15.90
CA ALA A 395 22.52 -13.09 -16.43
C ALA A 395 22.53 -13.67 -17.83
N GLU A 396 21.50 -14.44 -18.12
CA GLU A 396 21.22 -15.01 -19.42
C GLU A 396 20.34 -14.06 -20.23
N PHE A 397 20.72 -13.83 -21.48
CA PHE A 397 19.90 -13.10 -22.44
C PHE A 397 18.76 -14.00 -22.92
N VAL A 398 17.51 -13.56 -22.71
CA VAL A 398 16.31 -14.25 -23.20
C VAL A 398 15.86 -13.61 -24.51
N ASP A 399 15.61 -12.31 -24.49
CA ASP A 399 15.24 -11.50 -25.65
C ASP A 399 15.56 -10.02 -25.41
N ALA A 400 15.27 -9.15 -26.38
CA ALA A 400 15.60 -7.73 -26.31
C ALA A 400 14.87 -6.96 -25.18
N GLY A 401 13.86 -7.57 -24.55
CA GLY A 401 13.14 -7.01 -23.41
C GLY A 401 13.41 -7.73 -22.09
N THR A 402 14.13 -8.85 -22.08
CA THR A 402 14.22 -9.72 -20.91
C THR A 402 15.62 -10.31 -20.70
N LEU A 403 16.14 -10.14 -19.48
CA LEU A 403 17.27 -10.92 -18.96
C LEU A 403 16.80 -11.83 -17.82
N ARG A 404 17.43 -12.98 -17.66
CA ARG A 404 17.16 -13.94 -16.59
C ARG A 404 18.39 -14.15 -15.73
N CYS A 405 18.27 -14.06 -14.41
CA CYS A 405 19.35 -14.40 -13.49
C CYS A 405 18.80 -15.03 -12.21
N ARG A 406 19.70 -15.53 -11.37
CA ARG A 406 19.38 -15.93 -10.00
C ARG A 406 19.95 -14.94 -9.01
N THR A 407 19.19 -14.64 -7.95
CA THR A 407 19.66 -13.74 -6.90
C THR A 407 20.87 -14.34 -6.15
N PRO A 408 21.90 -13.53 -5.82
CA PRO A 408 23.02 -14.00 -5.03
C PRO A 408 22.61 -14.31 -3.59
N ASN A 409 23.42 -15.12 -2.89
CA ASN A 409 23.29 -15.26 -1.45
C ASN A 409 23.64 -13.91 -0.78
N PHE A 410 22.71 -13.41 0.03
CA PHE A 410 22.74 -12.11 0.69
C PHE A 410 22.76 -12.21 2.23
N GLU A 411 22.95 -13.41 2.81
CA GLU A 411 22.91 -13.66 4.26
C GLU A 411 23.96 -12.84 5.03
N ALA A 412 25.14 -12.64 4.45
CA ALA A 412 26.21 -11.84 5.06
C ALA A 412 25.84 -10.36 5.26
N PHE A 413 24.82 -9.87 4.54
CA PHE A 413 24.39 -8.48 4.54
C PHE A 413 23.03 -8.28 5.22
N GLY A 414 22.25 -9.34 5.38
CA GLY A 414 20.95 -9.34 6.05
C GLY A 414 19.77 -9.05 5.11
N ALA A 415 18.56 -9.14 5.67
CA ALA A 415 17.32 -8.80 4.95
C ALA A 415 17.22 -7.28 4.72
N GLY A 416 16.61 -6.88 3.61
CA GLY A 416 16.42 -5.46 3.29
C GLY A 416 16.22 -5.19 1.80
N ALA A 417 15.93 -3.92 1.50
CA ALA A 417 15.86 -3.45 0.13
C ALA A 417 17.26 -3.30 -0.47
N VAL A 418 17.38 -3.72 -1.73
CA VAL A 418 18.58 -3.59 -2.55
C VAL A 418 18.22 -2.95 -3.88
N GLU A 419 19.18 -2.23 -4.44
CA GLU A 419 19.14 -1.70 -5.78
C GLU A 419 19.71 -2.73 -6.76
N VAL A 420 19.03 -2.88 -7.90
CA VAL A 420 19.41 -3.79 -8.98
C VAL A 420 19.75 -2.98 -10.23
N GLN A 421 20.92 -3.27 -10.82
CA GLN A 421 21.40 -2.62 -12.05
C GLN A 421 21.99 -3.67 -13.00
N VAL A 422 22.00 -3.37 -14.30
CA VAL A 422 22.46 -4.28 -15.35
C VAL A 422 23.69 -3.72 -16.06
N SER A 423 24.63 -4.60 -16.42
CA SER A 423 25.74 -4.30 -17.32
C SER A 423 25.88 -5.41 -18.37
N ILE A 424 26.09 -5.05 -19.64
CA ILE A 424 26.27 -5.98 -20.76
C ILE A 424 27.60 -5.63 -21.43
N ASP A 425 28.48 -6.62 -21.58
CA ASP A 425 29.81 -6.49 -22.20
C ASP A 425 30.72 -5.43 -21.55
N GLY A 426 30.42 -5.02 -20.30
CA GLY A 426 31.20 -4.04 -19.56
C GLY A 426 30.90 -2.58 -19.92
N GLU A 427 29.78 -2.28 -20.59
CA GLU A 427 29.35 -0.91 -20.96
C GLU A 427 28.86 -0.04 -19.76
N GLY A 428 29.32 -0.34 -18.55
CA GLY A 428 28.86 0.31 -17.32
C GLY A 428 27.50 -0.21 -16.84
N TRP A 429 27.03 0.36 -15.73
CA TRP A 429 25.76 0.00 -15.10
C TRP A 429 24.62 0.88 -15.61
N THR A 430 23.42 0.31 -15.75
CA THR A 430 22.20 1.08 -16.03
C THR A 430 22.00 2.23 -15.04
N VAL A 431 21.52 3.38 -15.54
CA VAL A 431 21.25 4.57 -14.74
C VAL A 431 20.06 4.31 -13.79
N ASP A 432 19.02 3.67 -14.32
CA ASP A 432 17.86 3.25 -13.54
C ASP A 432 18.26 2.17 -12.51
N ARG A 433 17.76 2.36 -11.29
CA ARG A 433 17.97 1.47 -10.16
C ARG A 433 16.66 0.79 -9.82
N LEU A 434 16.58 -0.51 -10.08
CA LEU A 434 15.39 -1.29 -9.78
C LEU A 434 15.39 -1.71 -8.31
N GLY A 435 14.23 -1.81 -7.68
CA GLY A 435 14.11 -2.26 -6.30
C GLY A 435 13.89 -3.76 -6.22
N PHE A 436 14.70 -4.45 -5.41
CA PHE A 436 14.46 -5.83 -5.00
C PHE A 436 14.56 -5.94 -3.47
N SER A 437 13.77 -6.79 -2.83
CA SER A 437 13.80 -6.94 -1.37
C SER A 437 14.15 -8.36 -0.93
N TYR A 438 15.22 -8.49 -0.14
CA TYR A 438 15.53 -9.74 0.53
C TYR A 438 14.74 -9.86 1.83
N PHE A 439 14.04 -10.97 2.04
CA PHE A 439 13.41 -11.31 3.31
C PHE A 439 14.13 -12.46 4.02
N ALA A 440 14.20 -12.40 5.35
CA ALA A 440 14.70 -13.51 6.15
C ALA A 440 13.57 -14.53 6.42
N ASN A 441 13.90 -15.80 6.31
CA ASN A 441 12.97 -16.90 6.58
C ASN A 441 12.64 -16.98 8.07
N THR A 442 11.43 -17.44 8.38
CA THR A 442 11.01 -17.72 9.76
C THR A 442 11.86 -18.84 10.35
N ALA A 443 12.33 -18.64 11.58
CA ALA A 443 13.10 -19.61 12.32
C ALA A 443 12.32 -20.04 13.57
N ALA A 444 12.00 -21.33 13.66
CA ALA A 444 11.21 -21.90 14.75
C ALA A 444 11.79 -21.53 16.11
N ARG A 445 13.11 -21.70 16.27
CA ARG A 445 13.85 -21.40 17.52
C ARG A 445 13.77 -19.93 17.97
N ASN A 446 13.46 -19.00 17.07
CA ASN A 446 13.35 -17.58 17.37
C ASN A 446 11.89 -17.17 17.63
N CYS A 447 10.93 -17.91 17.08
CA CYS A 447 9.51 -17.66 17.29
C CYS A 447 9.12 -17.80 18.76
N LEU A 448 8.15 -16.98 19.19
CA LEU A 448 7.66 -16.93 20.57
C LEU A 448 6.17 -17.24 20.60
N ALA A 449 5.69 -17.84 21.68
CA ALA A 449 4.26 -17.91 21.96
C ALA A 449 3.95 -17.39 23.37
N PHE A 450 2.84 -16.66 23.50
CA PHE A 450 2.42 -16.03 24.75
C PHE A 450 0.90 -15.84 24.78
N GLY A 451 0.31 -15.95 25.97
CA GLY A 451 -1.13 -15.78 26.16
C GLY A 451 -1.66 -16.60 27.34
N PRO A 452 -2.91 -16.38 27.73
CA PRO A 452 -3.51 -17.04 28.89
C PRO A 452 -3.54 -18.58 28.74
N GLY A 453 -3.71 -19.09 27.52
CA GLY A 453 -3.70 -20.52 27.23
C GLY A 453 -2.36 -21.22 27.48
N LEU A 454 -1.24 -20.49 27.64
CA LEU A 454 0.07 -21.10 27.90
C LEU A 454 0.55 -20.94 29.36
N LEU A 455 -0.29 -20.36 30.22
CA LEU A 455 0.00 -20.21 31.64
C LEU A 455 -0.13 -21.56 32.37
N PRO A 456 0.54 -21.76 33.53
CA PRO A 456 0.45 -23.02 34.29
C PRO A 456 -0.96 -23.45 34.70
N ALA A 457 -1.88 -22.49 34.85
CA ALA A 457 -3.29 -22.70 35.15
C ALA A 457 -4.15 -21.88 34.17
N PRO A 458 -4.33 -22.35 32.92
CA PRO A 458 -4.91 -21.53 31.85
C PRO A 458 -6.43 -21.43 31.91
N GLY A 459 -7.10 -22.30 32.68
CA GLY A 459 -8.56 -22.32 32.82
C GLY A 459 -9.13 -23.72 33.01
N GLY A 460 -10.43 -23.83 32.74
CA GLY A 460 -11.18 -25.09 32.82
C GLY A 460 -11.12 -25.93 31.54
N PHE A 461 -11.39 -27.24 31.66
CA PHE A 461 -11.49 -28.13 30.49
C PHE A 461 -12.73 -27.81 29.65
N GLY A 462 -12.74 -28.23 28.39
CA GLY A 462 -13.84 -27.98 27.44
C GLY A 462 -13.92 -26.55 26.89
N LEU A 463 -13.12 -25.61 27.40
CA LEU A 463 -13.07 -24.24 26.91
C LEU A 463 -11.91 -24.05 25.91
N PRO A 464 -12.08 -23.24 24.85
CA PRO A 464 -10.97 -22.80 24.01
C PRO A 464 -10.01 -21.93 24.82
N LEU A 465 -8.74 -22.34 24.90
CA LEU A 465 -7.66 -21.65 25.61
C LEU A 465 -6.78 -20.90 24.59
N PRO A 466 -6.92 -19.56 24.45
CA PRO A 466 -6.27 -18.80 23.39
C PRO A 466 -4.85 -18.36 23.77
N PHE A 467 -4.00 -18.23 22.76
CA PHE A 467 -2.68 -17.62 22.84
C PHE A 467 -2.25 -17.05 21.48
N LEU A 468 -1.17 -16.26 21.46
CA LEU A 468 -0.58 -15.70 20.26
C LEU A 468 0.77 -16.34 19.98
N ILE A 469 1.11 -16.48 18.71
CA ILE A 469 2.44 -16.85 18.22
C ILE A 469 2.99 -15.64 17.47
N GLN A 470 4.18 -15.17 17.85
CA GLN A 470 4.93 -14.16 17.13
C GLN A 470 5.99 -14.85 16.28
N ALA A 471 5.81 -14.81 14.96
CA ALA A 471 6.81 -15.27 14.02
C ALA A 471 8.02 -14.33 14.03
N ARG A 472 9.21 -14.93 14.04
CA ARG A 472 10.49 -14.24 13.99
C ARG A 472 11.39 -14.91 12.99
N ASP A 473 12.18 -14.10 12.31
CA ASP A 473 13.10 -14.57 11.28
C ASP A 473 14.39 -15.15 11.88
N THR A 474 15.29 -15.64 11.02
CA THR A 474 16.61 -16.17 11.40
C THR A 474 17.50 -15.14 12.11
N LEU A 475 17.28 -13.84 11.90
CA LEU A 475 17.98 -12.73 12.55
C LEU A 475 17.31 -12.30 13.87
N ASN A 476 16.24 -13.00 14.27
CA ASN A 476 15.45 -12.76 15.47
C ASN A 476 14.65 -11.44 15.44
N GLU A 477 14.47 -10.86 14.25
CA GLU A 477 13.58 -9.74 14.00
C GLU A 477 12.13 -10.19 13.85
N ARG A 478 11.18 -9.27 14.07
CA ARG A 478 9.74 -9.58 13.94
C ARG A 478 9.39 -9.67 12.46
N ARG A 479 8.72 -10.76 12.07
CA ARG A 479 8.14 -10.89 10.73
C ARG A 479 7.05 -9.82 10.54
N GLY A 480 7.11 -9.09 9.43
CA GLY A 480 6.11 -8.07 9.07
C GLY A 480 4.94 -8.61 8.24
N GLY A 481 5.07 -9.79 7.63
CA GLY A 481 4.06 -10.46 6.83
C GLY A 481 3.67 -11.84 7.37
N GLY A 482 2.53 -12.37 6.90
CA GLY A 482 2.03 -13.72 7.22
C GLY A 482 2.57 -14.83 6.30
N GLY A 483 1.84 -15.94 6.22
CA GLY A 483 2.12 -17.08 5.32
C GLY A 483 3.01 -18.17 5.91
N ASP A 484 3.43 -18.05 7.17
CA ASP A 484 4.23 -19.06 7.86
C ASP A 484 3.34 -20.17 8.42
N THR A 485 3.79 -21.43 8.29
CA THR A 485 3.00 -22.58 8.74
C THR A 485 3.33 -22.94 10.17
N PHE A 486 2.37 -22.74 11.10
CA PHE A 486 2.46 -23.18 12.49
C PHE A 486 1.45 -24.29 12.78
N ALA A 487 1.82 -25.24 13.64
CA ALA A 487 0.96 -26.33 14.09
C ALA A 487 0.95 -26.42 15.62
N VAL A 488 -0.23 -26.62 16.20
CA VAL A 488 -0.42 -26.81 17.64
C VAL A 488 -0.87 -28.24 17.91
N ARG A 489 -0.19 -28.93 18.84
CA ARG A 489 -0.52 -30.30 19.27
C ARG A 489 -0.58 -30.38 20.79
N VAL A 490 -1.53 -31.14 21.33
CA VAL A 490 -1.66 -31.34 22.78
C VAL A 490 -1.43 -32.80 23.11
N THR A 491 -0.54 -33.06 24.08
CA THR A 491 -0.25 -34.40 24.60
C THR A 491 -0.42 -34.45 26.12
N THR A 492 -0.70 -35.61 26.68
CA THR A 492 -0.76 -35.81 28.14
C THR A 492 0.62 -35.62 28.80
N ALA A 493 0.66 -34.95 29.96
CA ALA A 493 1.88 -34.80 30.76
C ALA A 493 1.95 -35.88 31.85
N GLY A 494 3.15 -36.42 32.14
CA GLY A 494 3.37 -37.31 33.29
C GLY A 494 4.33 -38.48 33.04
N ALA A 495 4.44 -39.39 34.01
CA ALA A 495 5.20 -40.64 33.94
C ALA A 495 4.24 -41.84 34.00
N GLY A 496 3.90 -42.43 32.84
CA GLY A 496 2.98 -43.56 32.73
C GLY A 496 2.74 -43.96 31.27
N ALA A 497 2.00 -45.06 31.03
CA ALA A 497 1.79 -45.64 29.68
C ALA A 497 1.02 -44.73 28.69
N ALA A 498 0.41 -43.65 29.19
CA ALA A 498 -0.30 -42.65 28.40
C ALA A 498 0.52 -41.39 28.12
N ALA A 499 1.66 -41.18 28.78
CA ALA A 499 2.45 -39.96 28.67
C ALA A 499 2.98 -39.73 27.24
N GLY A 500 2.88 -38.49 26.74
CA GLY A 500 3.33 -38.13 25.40
C GLY A 500 2.41 -38.59 24.26
N LYS A 501 1.28 -39.24 24.56
CA LYS A 501 0.27 -39.56 23.54
C LYS A 501 -0.58 -38.32 23.21
N PRO A 502 -1.01 -38.15 21.95
CA PRO A 502 -2.01 -37.15 21.58
C PRO A 502 -3.28 -37.30 22.43
N VAL A 503 -3.85 -36.19 22.86
CA VAL A 503 -5.10 -36.18 23.63
C VAL A 503 -6.28 -36.38 22.68
N GLU A 504 -6.96 -37.51 22.79
CA GLU A 504 -8.16 -37.81 22.01
C GLU A 504 -9.30 -36.84 22.40
N GLY A 505 -9.94 -36.21 21.42
CA GLY A 505 -10.98 -35.19 21.65
C GLY A 505 -10.47 -33.77 21.90
N ALA A 506 -9.16 -33.52 21.89
CA ALA A 506 -8.62 -32.16 21.93
C ALA A 506 -8.79 -31.45 20.58
N THR A 507 -9.24 -30.19 20.60
CA THR A 507 -9.34 -29.35 19.39
C THR A 507 -8.18 -28.36 19.35
N THR A 508 -7.63 -28.05 18.17
CA THR A 508 -6.61 -27.01 18.00
C THR A 508 -6.92 -26.16 16.76
N GLY A 509 -6.45 -24.91 16.76
CA GLY A 509 -6.57 -24.05 15.59
C GLY A 509 -5.56 -22.91 15.60
N VAL A 510 -5.10 -22.50 14.41
CA VAL A 510 -4.19 -21.38 14.20
C VAL A 510 -4.75 -20.51 13.07
N LYS A 511 -4.83 -19.21 13.31
CA LYS A 511 -5.29 -18.20 12.36
C LYS A 511 -4.18 -17.18 12.14
N ASP A 512 -3.76 -17.02 10.89
CA ASP A 512 -2.82 -15.98 10.47
C ASP A 512 -3.51 -14.60 10.46
N LEU A 513 -2.85 -13.59 11.05
CA LEU A 513 -3.31 -12.21 11.07
C LEU A 513 -2.64 -11.35 9.98
N GLY A 514 -1.75 -11.92 9.17
CA GLY A 514 -1.10 -11.27 8.03
C GLY A 514 0.04 -10.32 8.38
N ASN A 515 0.37 -10.17 9.67
CA ASN A 515 1.35 -9.20 10.18
C ASN A 515 2.46 -9.87 11.03
N GLY A 516 2.71 -11.16 10.79
CA GLY A 516 3.65 -11.97 11.56
C GLY A 516 3.16 -12.43 12.94
N LEU A 517 1.92 -12.10 13.32
CA LEU A 517 1.23 -12.66 14.48
C LEU A 517 0.19 -13.71 14.04
N TYR A 518 0.08 -14.77 14.83
CA TYR A 518 -0.88 -15.85 14.62
C TYR A 518 -1.69 -16.06 15.89
N GLN A 519 -3.01 -16.10 15.76
CA GLN A 519 -3.93 -16.41 16.84
C GLN A 519 -4.15 -17.91 16.92
N ALA A 520 -3.73 -18.52 18.02
CA ALA A 520 -3.83 -19.95 18.25
C ALA A 520 -4.75 -20.27 19.43
N HIS A 521 -5.36 -21.44 19.42
CA HIS A 521 -6.13 -21.95 20.56
C HIS A 521 -6.07 -23.47 20.62
N TYR A 522 -6.33 -24.01 21.80
CA TYR A 522 -6.59 -25.44 21.99
C TYR A 522 -7.68 -25.67 23.05
N SER A 523 -8.32 -26.83 23.04
CA SER A 523 -9.19 -27.28 24.14
C SER A 523 -8.84 -28.72 24.52
N VAL A 524 -9.14 -29.10 25.77
CA VAL A 524 -8.94 -30.47 26.27
C VAL A 524 -10.23 -31.01 26.86
N PRO A 525 -10.51 -32.32 26.73
CA PRO A 525 -11.80 -32.90 27.10
C PRO A 525 -11.97 -33.13 28.62
N ALA A 526 -10.90 -33.09 29.39
CA ALA A 526 -10.93 -33.38 30.83
C ALA A 526 -9.89 -32.54 31.60
N ALA A 527 -10.12 -32.37 32.90
CA ALA A 527 -9.13 -31.80 33.80
C ALA A 527 -7.87 -32.69 33.86
N GLY A 528 -6.70 -32.06 33.97
CA GLY A 528 -5.43 -32.76 33.96
C GLY A 528 -4.26 -31.88 33.56
N THR A 529 -3.06 -32.46 33.59
CA THR A 529 -1.83 -31.78 33.13
C THR A 529 -1.48 -32.22 31.72
N TYR A 530 -1.21 -31.25 30.85
CA TYR A 530 -0.95 -31.43 29.42
C TYR A 530 0.32 -30.70 28.99
N GLN A 531 0.88 -31.15 27.88
CA GLN A 531 1.96 -30.48 27.14
C GLN A 531 1.41 -29.94 25.83
N VAL A 532 1.51 -28.63 25.63
CA VAL A 532 1.11 -27.94 24.41
C VAL A 532 2.34 -27.70 23.56
N HIS A 533 2.42 -28.40 22.43
CA HIS A 533 3.49 -28.28 21.45
C HIS A 533 3.11 -27.25 20.40
N VAL A 534 3.97 -26.27 20.18
CA VAL A 534 3.84 -25.30 19.09
C VAL A 534 5.03 -25.49 18.15
N LEU A 535 4.72 -25.84 16.90
CA LEU A 535 5.70 -26.29 15.91
C LEU A 535 5.65 -25.39 14.67
N HIS A 536 6.78 -25.20 14.01
CA HIS A 536 6.90 -24.50 12.74
C HIS A 536 7.68 -25.35 11.73
N THR A 537 7.24 -25.36 10.47
CA THR A 537 7.96 -26.05 9.39
C THR A 537 8.84 -25.04 8.66
N GLU A 538 10.14 -25.09 8.92
CA GLU A 538 11.11 -24.22 8.24
C GLU A 538 11.28 -24.65 6.77
N LEU A 539 11.53 -23.68 5.89
CA LEU A 539 11.75 -23.93 4.46
C LEU A 539 12.98 -24.85 4.26
N GLY A 540 12.77 -26.02 3.64
CA GLY A 540 13.81 -27.03 3.42
C GLY A 540 13.99 -28.06 4.54
N SER A 541 13.28 -27.91 5.67
CA SER A 541 13.20 -28.95 6.71
C SER A 541 12.03 -29.90 6.42
N PRO A 542 12.24 -31.23 6.36
CA PRO A 542 11.16 -32.20 6.18
C PRO A 542 10.29 -32.37 7.44
N GLU A 543 10.80 -31.98 8.62
CA GLU A 543 10.10 -32.15 9.90
C GLU A 543 9.79 -30.80 10.59
N PRO A 544 8.60 -30.66 11.22
CA PRO A 544 8.26 -29.48 12.01
C PRO A 544 9.13 -29.38 13.27
N LEU A 545 9.72 -28.22 13.50
CA LEU A 545 10.58 -27.93 14.64
C LEU A 545 9.80 -27.20 15.75
N PRO A 546 10.09 -27.47 17.03
CA PRO A 546 9.47 -26.75 18.14
C PRO A 546 9.92 -25.29 18.17
N ILE A 547 8.98 -24.40 18.46
CA ILE A 547 9.34 -22.99 18.71
C ILE A 547 10.00 -22.84 20.07
N ARG A 548 10.55 -21.64 20.34
CA ARG A 548 11.16 -21.34 21.65
C ARG A 548 10.16 -21.54 22.79
N GLY A 549 10.55 -22.37 23.76
CA GLY A 549 9.75 -22.65 24.95
C GLY A 549 8.71 -23.78 24.78
N SER A 550 8.51 -24.30 23.56
CA SER A 550 7.67 -25.48 23.34
C SER A 550 8.42 -26.76 23.74
N PRO A 551 7.77 -27.74 24.40
CA PRO A 551 6.35 -27.73 24.81
C PRO A 551 6.09 -26.91 26.08
N PHE A 552 4.88 -26.36 26.17
CA PHE A 552 4.39 -25.64 27.35
C PHE A 552 3.57 -26.56 28.24
N THR A 553 3.91 -26.62 29.54
CA THR A 553 3.17 -27.44 30.52
C THR A 553 2.02 -26.66 31.13
N VAL A 554 0.82 -27.21 31.04
CA VAL A 554 -0.42 -26.57 31.51
C VAL A 554 -1.23 -27.53 32.38
N SER A 555 -1.82 -27.03 33.47
CA SER A 555 -2.72 -27.78 34.35
C SER A 555 -4.12 -27.22 34.24
N VAL A 556 -4.98 -27.95 33.53
CA VAL A 556 -6.37 -27.57 33.29
C VAL A 556 -7.24 -28.13 34.42
N THR A 557 -8.05 -27.28 35.04
CA THR A 557 -8.88 -27.65 36.20
C THR A 557 -10.31 -27.99 35.79
N ASP A 558 -11.05 -28.59 36.71
CA ASP A 558 -12.51 -28.69 36.60
C ASP A 558 -13.13 -27.39 37.14
N PRO A 559 -13.81 -26.59 36.29
CA PRO A 559 -14.43 -25.35 36.73
C PRO A 559 -15.58 -25.57 37.73
N TRP A 560 -16.13 -26.79 37.83
CA TRP A 560 -17.29 -27.12 38.67
C TRP A 560 -16.92 -27.64 40.07
N LEU A 561 -15.64 -27.96 40.32
CA LEU A 561 -15.16 -28.44 41.63
C LEU A 561 -14.85 -27.32 42.65
N HIS A 562 -15.08 -26.05 42.29
CA HIS A 562 -14.84 -24.89 43.16
C HIS A 562 -16.12 -24.10 43.44
N HIS A 563 -17.02 -24.67 44.24
CA HIS A 563 -18.08 -23.87 44.87
C HIS A 563 -17.48 -23.09 46.04
N ARG A 564 -17.51 -21.76 45.97
CA ARG A 564 -17.41 -20.95 47.18
C ARG A 564 -18.67 -20.09 47.27
N VAL A 565 -19.78 -20.68 47.71
CA VAL A 565 -20.92 -19.91 48.24
C VAL A 565 -20.92 -20.13 49.75
N SER A 566 -20.66 -19.09 50.54
CA SER A 566 -20.65 -19.13 52.01
C SER A 566 -21.86 -18.43 52.62
N GLY A 567 -22.10 -18.58 53.92
CA GLY A 567 -23.28 -18.01 54.60
C GLY A 567 -24.47 -18.97 54.69
N ALA A 568 -25.54 -18.54 55.38
CA ALA A 568 -26.74 -19.36 55.57
C ALA A 568 -27.59 -19.35 54.29
N ALA A 569 -27.62 -20.47 53.57
CA ALA A 569 -28.47 -20.61 52.40
C ALA A 569 -29.95 -20.44 52.79
N PRO A 570 -30.76 -19.75 51.95
CA PRO A 570 -32.19 -19.63 52.19
C PRO A 570 -32.85 -21.01 52.16
N ALA A 571 -33.92 -21.17 52.95
CA ALA A 571 -34.75 -22.37 52.91
C ALA A 571 -35.34 -22.58 51.51
N LYS A 572 -35.70 -23.81 51.16
CA LYS A 572 -36.38 -24.12 49.89
C LYS A 572 -37.76 -23.46 49.85
N ARG A 573 -38.00 -22.55 48.90
CA ARG A 573 -39.27 -21.80 48.74
C ARG A 573 -39.97 -22.24 47.47
N LYS A 574 -41.19 -22.76 47.58
CA LYS A 574 -41.96 -23.20 46.40
C LYS A 574 -42.59 -21.99 45.72
N GLY A 575 -42.29 -21.78 44.43
CA GLY A 575 -42.83 -20.65 43.68
C GLY A 575 -42.13 -19.31 43.99
N GLY A 576 -40.93 -19.33 44.56
CA GLY A 576 -40.03 -18.17 44.56
C GLY A 576 -39.35 -18.01 43.19
N SER A 577 -38.89 -16.80 42.91
CA SER A 577 -38.13 -16.46 41.71
C SER A 577 -36.70 -16.06 42.08
N LEU A 578 -35.73 -16.52 41.28
CA LEU A 578 -34.32 -16.15 41.41
C LEU A 578 -33.92 -15.32 40.19
N THR A 579 -33.33 -14.15 40.42
CA THR A 579 -32.84 -13.28 39.34
C THR A 579 -31.48 -12.67 39.70
N ALA A 580 -30.80 -12.10 38.72
CA ALA A 580 -29.52 -11.40 38.90
C ALA A 580 -29.72 -9.88 38.75
N ILE A 581 -29.32 -9.09 39.74
CA ILE A 581 -29.47 -7.63 39.76
C ILE A 581 -28.12 -7.02 40.12
N ALA A 582 -27.57 -6.18 39.24
CA ALA A 582 -26.33 -5.42 39.48
C ALA A 582 -25.14 -6.27 40.00
N GLY A 583 -25.03 -7.53 39.58
CA GLY A 583 -23.99 -8.45 40.03
C GLY A 583 -24.29 -9.22 41.32
N GLU A 584 -25.50 -9.09 41.86
CA GLU A 584 -26.02 -9.84 43.01
C GLU A 584 -27.08 -10.85 42.54
N LEU A 585 -27.26 -11.96 43.25
CA LEU A 585 -28.36 -12.91 43.04
C LEU A 585 -29.46 -12.65 44.07
N VAL A 586 -30.69 -12.40 43.62
CA VAL A 586 -31.83 -12.09 44.48
C VAL A 586 -32.89 -13.18 44.34
N LEU A 587 -33.17 -13.89 45.43
CA LEU A 587 -34.27 -14.85 45.56
C LEU A 587 -35.43 -14.18 46.31
N TYR A 588 -36.61 -14.12 45.69
CA TYR A 588 -37.79 -13.48 46.26
C TYR A 588 -39.04 -14.37 46.13
N GLY A 589 -39.95 -14.26 47.11
CA GLY A 589 -41.25 -14.95 47.17
C GLY A 589 -41.19 -16.47 47.43
N GLY A 590 -42.36 -17.09 47.44
CA GLY A 590 -42.58 -18.51 47.73
C GLY A 590 -42.73 -18.85 49.23
N ASP A 591 -42.42 -17.90 50.12
CA ASP A 591 -42.68 -17.94 51.56
C ASP A 591 -42.80 -16.50 52.11
N SER A 592 -42.90 -16.36 53.44
CA SER A 592 -42.94 -15.08 54.15
C SER A 592 -41.57 -14.59 54.67
N SER A 593 -40.48 -15.14 54.13
CA SER A 593 -39.12 -14.87 54.61
C SER A 593 -38.46 -13.65 53.93
N GLY A 594 -39.20 -12.88 53.13
CA GLY A 594 -38.68 -11.73 52.38
C GLY A 594 -37.66 -12.10 51.29
N ALA A 595 -36.88 -11.14 50.79
CA ALA A 595 -35.84 -11.39 49.78
C ALA A 595 -34.54 -11.93 50.39
N SER A 596 -33.88 -12.87 49.71
CA SER A 596 -32.56 -13.41 50.06
C SER A 596 -31.56 -13.06 48.98
N VAL A 597 -30.43 -12.45 49.35
CA VAL A 597 -29.45 -11.93 48.40
C VAL A 597 -28.13 -12.68 48.55
N ALA A 598 -27.52 -13.12 47.44
CA ALA A 598 -26.14 -13.59 47.42
C ALA A 598 -25.27 -12.57 46.68
N VAL A 599 -24.18 -12.15 47.32
CA VAL A 599 -23.26 -11.13 46.80
C VAL A 599 -21.85 -11.72 46.61
N PRO A 600 -21.09 -11.26 45.60
CA PRO A 600 -19.69 -11.65 45.44
C PRO A 600 -18.83 -11.08 46.58
N VAL A 601 -17.89 -11.88 47.08
CA VAL A 601 -16.95 -11.55 48.16
C VAL A 601 -15.55 -11.42 47.58
N GLY A 602 -15.11 -10.18 47.37
CA GLY A 602 -13.77 -9.87 46.87
C GLY A 602 -13.50 -10.37 45.45
N ALA A 603 -12.22 -10.45 45.07
CA ALA A 603 -11.78 -10.84 43.72
C ALA A 603 -11.59 -12.37 43.55
N SER A 604 -11.92 -13.17 44.58
CA SER A 604 -11.66 -14.62 44.62
C SER A 604 -12.71 -15.48 43.93
N GLY A 605 -13.79 -14.89 43.41
CA GLY A 605 -14.93 -15.62 42.82
C GLY A 605 -15.83 -16.31 43.87
N GLU A 606 -15.65 -16.00 45.15
CA GLU A 606 -16.51 -16.48 46.23
C GLU A 606 -17.78 -15.63 46.32
N TRP A 607 -18.91 -16.26 46.59
CA TRP A 607 -20.23 -15.67 46.81
C TRP A 607 -20.64 -15.88 48.27
N ARG A 608 -21.47 -15.00 48.81
CA ARG A 608 -22.01 -15.15 50.16
C ARG A 608 -23.46 -14.76 50.24
N TRP A 609 -24.28 -15.61 50.84
CA TRP A 609 -25.65 -15.26 51.22
C TRP A 609 -25.62 -14.21 52.33
N SER A 610 -26.23 -13.06 52.08
CA SER A 610 -26.49 -11.99 53.03
C SER A 610 -27.99 -11.92 53.36
N GLY A 611 -28.33 -11.71 54.63
CA GLY A 611 -29.71 -11.49 55.04
C GLY A 611 -30.17 -10.10 54.61
N VAL A 612 -31.30 -10.04 53.89
CA VAL A 612 -32.06 -8.85 53.45
C VAL A 612 -31.21 -7.57 53.30
N GLY A 613 -30.42 -7.50 52.23
CA GLY A 613 -29.62 -6.32 51.92
C GLY A 613 -30.47 -5.18 51.37
N GLY A 614 -30.36 -3.99 51.96
CA GLY A 614 -30.39 -2.64 51.37
C GLY A 614 -31.53 -2.16 50.44
N HIS A 615 -32.40 -3.04 49.94
CA HIS A 615 -33.37 -2.77 48.88
C HIS A 615 -34.79 -2.70 49.46
N GLY A 616 -35.10 -1.61 50.16
CA GLY A 616 -36.49 -1.25 50.53
C GLY A 616 -37.29 -2.26 51.39
N PRO A 617 -38.58 -1.98 51.65
CA PRO A 617 -39.48 -2.97 52.25
C PRO A 617 -39.76 -4.09 51.24
N ALA A 618 -39.67 -5.35 51.68
CA ALA A 618 -39.93 -6.50 50.82
C ALA A 618 -41.37 -6.46 50.25
N PRO A 619 -41.58 -6.76 48.96
CA PRO A 619 -42.93 -6.79 48.40
C PRO A 619 -43.78 -7.86 49.11
N PRO A 620 -45.13 -7.71 49.13
CA PRO A 620 -46.03 -8.58 49.89
C PRO A 620 -45.88 -10.06 49.55
N ASP A 621 -45.96 -10.91 50.57
CA ASP A 621 -45.76 -12.37 50.48
C ASP A 621 -46.64 -13.02 49.39
N ARG A 622 -45.96 -13.60 48.40
CA ARG A 622 -46.59 -14.20 47.22
C ARG A 622 -45.78 -15.37 46.66
N ALA A 623 -46.45 -16.30 45.98
CA ALA A 623 -45.82 -17.39 45.25
C ALA A 623 -46.18 -17.34 43.76
N ALA A 624 -45.36 -17.97 42.93
CA ALA A 624 -45.56 -18.11 41.49
C ALA A 624 -45.80 -16.77 40.77
N HIS A 625 -45.11 -15.72 41.20
CA HIS A 625 -45.12 -14.42 40.52
C HIS A 625 -44.15 -14.44 39.33
N ALA A 626 -44.38 -13.57 38.35
CA ALA A 626 -43.41 -13.29 37.31
C ALA A 626 -42.43 -12.22 37.81
N ALA A 627 -41.14 -12.34 37.49
CA ALA A 627 -40.12 -11.38 37.86
C ALA A 627 -39.24 -11.03 36.66
N ALA A 628 -38.89 -9.75 36.53
CA ALA A 628 -37.94 -9.25 35.54
C ALA A 628 -37.06 -8.15 36.16
N VAL A 629 -36.00 -7.75 35.46
CA VAL A 629 -35.11 -6.66 35.88
C VAL A 629 -35.25 -5.48 34.91
N TRP A 630 -35.59 -4.31 35.44
CA TRP A 630 -35.71 -3.07 34.67
C TRP A 630 -35.00 -1.93 35.42
N GLY A 631 -34.21 -1.12 34.72
CA GLY A 631 -33.49 0.01 35.33
C GLY A 631 -32.53 -0.37 36.48
N GLY A 632 -32.11 -1.64 36.57
CA GLY A 632 -31.32 -2.16 37.70
C GLY A 632 -32.14 -2.51 38.94
N ALA A 633 -33.47 -2.57 38.84
CA ALA A 633 -34.39 -2.91 39.92
C ALA A 633 -35.24 -4.14 39.57
N LEU A 634 -35.69 -4.87 40.60
CA LEU A 634 -36.65 -5.97 40.47
C LEU A 634 -38.03 -5.41 40.15
N VAL A 635 -38.72 -5.98 39.16
CA VAL A 635 -40.14 -5.72 38.90
C VAL A 635 -40.90 -7.04 38.99
N VAL A 636 -42.00 -7.04 39.76
CA VAL A 636 -42.79 -8.24 40.06
C VAL A 636 -44.21 -8.06 39.56
N PHE A 637 -44.71 -9.04 38.81
CA PHE A 637 -46.08 -9.07 38.33
C PHE A 637 -46.84 -10.30 38.84
N GLY A 638 -48.05 -10.06 39.38
CA GLY A 638 -49.03 -11.07 39.71
C GLY A 638 -48.56 -12.10 40.76
N GLY A 639 -48.96 -13.35 40.56
CA GLY A 639 -48.74 -14.46 41.51
C GLY A 639 -49.94 -14.72 42.41
N THR A 640 -49.74 -15.55 43.43
CA THR A 640 -50.75 -15.97 44.40
C THR A 640 -50.38 -15.41 45.78
N ALA A 641 -51.27 -14.64 46.41
CA ALA A 641 -51.05 -14.13 47.76
C ALA A 641 -50.91 -15.27 48.78
N LEU A 642 -50.05 -15.12 49.79
CA LEU A 642 -49.78 -16.15 50.80
C LEU A 642 -50.51 -15.98 52.14
N SER A 643 -51.49 -15.07 52.24
CA SER A 643 -52.21 -14.81 53.51
C SER A 643 -52.94 -16.06 54.04
N ASP A 644 -52.51 -16.51 55.23
CA ASP A 644 -53.11 -17.48 56.15
C ASP A 644 -53.74 -18.74 55.54
N GLY A 645 -52.91 -19.55 54.88
CA GLY A 645 -53.07 -21.01 54.86
C GLY A 645 -54.19 -21.62 54.00
N ASN A 646 -54.91 -20.84 53.19
CA ASN A 646 -56.02 -21.36 52.40
C ASN A 646 -56.05 -20.88 50.94
N GLY A 647 -54.92 -21.00 50.23
CA GLY A 647 -54.82 -20.73 48.79
C GLY A 647 -55.25 -19.30 48.43
N GLY A 648 -54.37 -18.33 48.67
CA GLY A 648 -54.72 -16.92 48.51
C GLY A 648 -55.10 -16.54 47.07
N ALA A 649 -55.70 -15.35 46.93
CA ALA A 649 -56.17 -14.87 45.64
C ALA A 649 -55.01 -14.67 44.65
N GLU A 650 -55.28 -14.96 43.38
CA GLU A 650 -54.41 -14.54 42.27
C GLU A 650 -54.38 -13.02 42.19
N LEU A 651 -53.22 -12.47 41.86
CA LEU A 651 -52.96 -11.03 41.83
C LEU A 651 -52.72 -10.55 40.40
N ALA A 652 -53.07 -9.29 40.13
CA ALA A 652 -52.79 -8.58 38.87
C ALA A 652 -51.95 -7.31 39.11
N ASP A 653 -51.38 -7.16 40.30
CA ASP A 653 -50.55 -6.01 40.65
C ASP A 653 -49.18 -6.06 39.99
N LEU A 654 -48.63 -4.87 39.72
CA LEU A 654 -47.27 -4.66 39.25
C LEU A 654 -46.52 -3.87 40.31
N LEU A 655 -45.49 -4.48 40.89
CA LEU A 655 -44.70 -3.92 41.97
C LEU A 655 -43.27 -3.64 41.52
N ASP A 656 -42.73 -2.50 41.95
CA ASP A 656 -41.30 -2.22 41.85
C ASP A 656 -40.50 -2.94 42.95
N ALA A 657 -39.18 -2.69 42.99
CA ALA A 657 -38.27 -3.32 43.93
C ALA A 657 -38.56 -2.97 45.40
N ASP A 658 -39.23 -1.83 45.64
CA ASP A 658 -39.67 -1.37 46.97
C ASP A 658 -41.08 -1.88 47.34
N GLY A 659 -41.67 -2.76 46.51
CA GLY A 659 -43.01 -3.29 46.71
C GLY A 659 -44.11 -2.25 46.56
N ARG A 660 -43.84 -1.11 45.92
CA ARG A 660 -44.83 -0.06 45.68
C ARG A 660 -45.63 -0.38 44.42
N PRO A 661 -46.97 -0.17 44.44
CA PRO A 661 -47.78 -0.28 43.24
C PRO A 661 -47.30 0.72 42.18
N THR A 662 -47.01 0.22 40.99
CA THR A 662 -46.69 1.04 39.83
C THR A 662 -48.00 1.30 39.05
N GLY A 663 -48.70 2.38 39.36
CA GLY A 663 -49.92 2.80 38.65
C GLY A 663 -51.26 2.16 39.11
N GLU A 664 -52.31 2.35 38.30
CA GLU A 664 -53.66 1.81 38.52
C GLU A 664 -53.71 0.28 38.40
N PRO A 665 -54.70 -0.41 39.03
CA PRO A 665 -54.83 -1.86 38.91
C PRO A 665 -54.89 -2.30 37.46
N ALA A 666 -54.05 -3.26 37.10
CA ALA A 666 -53.89 -3.71 35.74
C ALA A 666 -55.23 -4.22 35.16
N PRO A 667 -55.63 -3.82 33.93
CA PRO A 667 -56.82 -4.33 33.25
C PRO A 667 -56.65 -5.78 32.75
N VAL A 668 -55.75 -6.56 33.36
CA VAL A 668 -55.46 -7.95 32.99
C VAL A 668 -55.98 -8.91 34.05
N LEU A 669 -56.27 -10.15 33.63
CA LEU A 669 -56.70 -11.19 34.56
C LEU A 669 -55.63 -11.40 35.65
N PRO A 670 -56.01 -11.42 36.93
CA PRO A 670 -55.14 -11.91 38.00
C PRO A 670 -54.68 -13.32 37.68
N ARG A 671 -53.37 -13.56 37.74
CA ARG A 671 -52.76 -14.82 37.29
C ARG A 671 -51.46 -15.13 38.00
N ALA A 672 -51.21 -16.42 38.17
CA ALA A 672 -49.97 -16.98 38.69
C ALA A 672 -49.18 -17.71 37.59
N SER A 673 -47.93 -18.04 37.88
CA SER A 673 -47.03 -18.78 36.98
C SER A 673 -46.84 -18.16 35.59
N ALA A 674 -47.01 -16.84 35.47
CA ALA A 674 -46.68 -16.12 34.24
C ALA A 674 -45.16 -16.01 34.06
N ALA A 675 -44.71 -15.76 32.84
CA ALA A 675 -43.31 -15.41 32.54
C ALA A 675 -43.22 -13.92 32.19
N ALA A 676 -42.14 -13.24 32.56
CA ALA A 676 -41.96 -11.83 32.23
C ALA A 676 -40.53 -11.51 31.78
N ALA A 677 -40.39 -10.56 30.87
CA ALA A 677 -39.11 -10.04 30.42
C ALA A 677 -39.22 -8.54 30.14
N ALA A 678 -38.22 -7.77 30.55
CA ALA A 678 -38.16 -6.33 30.30
C ALA A 678 -37.16 -6.01 29.17
N ILE A 679 -37.55 -5.14 28.25
CA ILE A 679 -36.72 -4.67 27.14
C ILE A 679 -36.93 -3.17 26.94
N GLY A 680 -35.86 -2.39 27.07
CA GLY A 680 -35.98 -0.94 27.19
C GLY A 680 -36.90 -0.58 28.35
N ASP A 681 -37.89 0.28 28.08
CA ASP A 681 -38.90 0.71 29.05
C ASP A 681 -40.22 -0.08 28.94
N THR A 682 -40.19 -1.31 28.41
CA THR A 682 -41.38 -2.14 28.26
C THR A 682 -41.23 -3.48 28.96
N LEU A 683 -42.18 -3.84 29.82
CA LEU A 683 -42.32 -5.16 30.40
C LEU A 683 -43.31 -5.98 29.58
N LEU A 684 -42.87 -7.14 29.08
CA LEU A 684 -43.72 -8.13 28.43
C LEU A 684 -44.07 -9.23 29.42
N VAL A 685 -45.35 -9.56 29.55
CA VAL A 685 -45.86 -10.66 30.38
C VAL A 685 -46.52 -11.69 29.49
N PHE A 686 -46.13 -12.95 29.65
CA PHE A 686 -46.57 -14.08 28.84
C PHE A 686 -47.30 -15.11 29.70
N GLY A 687 -48.50 -15.48 29.25
CA GLY A 687 -49.28 -16.59 29.77
C GLY A 687 -49.55 -16.50 31.28
N GLY A 688 -49.56 -17.66 31.93
CA GLY A 688 -49.93 -17.84 33.32
C GLY A 688 -51.16 -18.72 33.47
N GLU A 689 -51.63 -18.82 34.70
CA GLU A 689 -52.82 -19.56 35.11
C GLU A 689 -53.73 -18.62 35.90
N ALA A 690 -55.00 -18.56 35.50
CA ALA A 690 -56.04 -17.77 36.16
C ALA A 690 -57.22 -18.69 36.46
N ARG A 691 -57.54 -18.90 37.74
CA ARG A 691 -58.62 -19.78 38.23
C ARG A 691 -58.54 -21.21 37.69
N GLY A 692 -57.33 -21.70 37.41
CA GLY A 692 -57.06 -23.03 36.88
C GLY A 692 -56.97 -23.12 35.34
N ASP A 693 -57.33 -22.05 34.62
CA ASP A 693 -57.24 -22.00 33.16
C ASP A 693 -55.94 -21.32 32.71
N LEU A 694 -55.31 -21.85 31.65
CA LEU A 694 -54.12 -21.24 31.07
C LEU A 694 -54.48 -19.97 30.31
N VAL A 695 -53.70 -18.91 30.54
CA VAL A 695 -53.88 -17.62 29.87
C VAL A 695 -53.14 -17.64 28.54
N ALA A 696 -53.84 -17.25 27.46
CA ALA A 696 -53.29 -17.20 26.10
C ALA A 696 -52.63 -15.86 25.78
N GLU A 697 -53.26 -14.77 26.19
CA GLU A 697 -52.95 -13.42 25.71
C GLU A 697 -51.74 -12.82 26.43
N PRO A 698 -50.65 -12.50 25.71
CA PRO A 698 -49.58 -11.67 26.26
C PRO A 698 -50.06 -10.22 26.41
N CYS A 699 -49.47 -9.50 27.35
CA CYS A 699 -49.71 -8.07 27.53
C CYS A 699 -48.40 -7.33 27.76
N THR A 700 -48.42 -6.03 27.49
CA THR A 700 -47.28 -5.15 27.74
C THR A 700 -47.63 -4.02 28.68
N VAL A 701 -46.59 -3.56 29.36
CA VAL A 701 -46.63 -2.38 30.22
C VAL A 701 -45.45 -1.50 29.88
N GLU A 702 -45.72 -0.24 29.54
CA GLU A 702 -44.67 0.78 29.51
C GLU A 702 -44.33 1.19 30.96
N LEU A 703 -43.07 0.98 31.34
CA LEU A 703 -42.51 1.33 32.63
C LEU A 703 -41.99 2.77 32.56
N GLY A 704 -42.62 3.69 33.28
CA GLY A 704 -42.23 5.10 33.35
C GLY A 704 -42.29 5.63 34.79
N ASP A 705 -41.88 6.89 34.99
CA ASP A 705 -41.53 7.41 36.32
C ASP A 705 -42.62 7.32 37.41
N GLN A 706 -43.92 7.16 37.09
CA GLN A 706 -44.98 7.01 38.11
C GLN A 706 -46.26 6.25 37.69
N VAL A 707 -46.46 5.84 36.42
CA VAL A 707 -47.73 5.19 35.98
C VAL A 707 -47.45 4.07 34.97
N ALA A 708 -47.91 2.85 35.30
CA ALA A 708 -47.92 1.72 34.37
C ALA A 708 -49.02 1.89 33.32
N ASN A 709 -48.64 1.97 32.04
CA ASN A 709 -49.59 2.04 30.93
C ASN A 709 -49.74 0.66 30.27
N TRP A 710 -50.86 -0.01 30.55
CA TRP A 710 -51.15 -1.35 30.04
C TRP A 710 -51.66 -1.31 28.61
N GLN A 711 -51.07 -2.15 27.76
CA GLN A 711 -51.47 -2.28 26.36
C GLN A 711 -51.65 -3.75 25.99
N ALA A 712 -52.62 -4.01 25.11
CA ALA A 712 -52.74 -5.32 24.48
C ALA A 712 -51.54 -5.55 23.56
N PHE A 713 -50.92 -6.73 23.64
CA PHE A 713 -49.77 -7.05 22.82
C PHE A 713 -50.19 -7.77 21.55
N GLN A 714 -49.88 -7.18 20.40
CA GLN A 714 -50.23 -7.77 19.11
C GLN A 714 -49.08 -8.65 18.59
N LEU A 715 -49.31 -9.97 18.56
CA LEU A 715 -48.39 -10.91 17.94
C LEU A 715 -48.62 -10.97 16.42
N CYS A 716 -47.57 -10.66 15.66
CA CYS A 716 -47.54 -10.84 14.22
C CYS A 716 -46.82 -12.15 13.88
N GLY A 717 -47.48 -13.05 13.14
CA GLY A 717 -46.92 -14.35 12.75
C GLY A 717 -47.58 -15.52 13.45
N VAL A 718 -46.82 -16.30 14.22
CA VAL A 718 -47.28 -17.55 14.85
C VAL A 718 -48.06 -17.25 16.15
N THR A 719 -49.23 -17.87 16.30
CA THR A 719 -49.98 -17.86 17.57
C THR A 719 -49.36 -18.86 18.54
N LEU A 720 -49.00 -18.40 19.74
CA LEU A 720 -48.48 -19.27 20.78
C LEU A 720 -49.62 -19.94 21.55
N PRO A 721 -49.50 -21.24 21.89
CA PRO A 721 -50.46 -21.88 22.77
C PRO A 721 -50.41 -21.25 24.18
N PRO A 722 -51.55 -21.22 24.89
CA PRO A 722 -51.62 -20.83 26.30
C PRO A 722 -50.61 -21.62 27.12
N ARG A 723 -49.88 -20.94 28.02
CA ARG A 723 -48.79 -21.57 28.76
C ARG A 723 -48.58 -21.02 30.16
N LYS A 724 -48.05 -21.84 31.07
CA LYS A 724 -47.59 -21.43 32.40
C LYS A 724 -46.20 -21.95 32.73
N ALA A 725 -45.52 -21.31 33.67
CA ALA A 725 -44.19 -21.67 34.16
C ALA A 725 -43.14 -21.77 33.04
N ALA A 726 -43.22 -20.90 32.04
CA ALA A 726 -42.20 -20.74 31.02
C ALA A 726 -41.07 -19.82 31.54
N ALA A 727 -39.88 -19.93 30.95
CA ALA A 727 -38.74 -19.06 31.27
C ALA A 727 -38.63 -17.95 30.22
N ALA A 728 -38.58 -16.69 30.64
CA ALA A 728 -38.50 -15.53 29.74
C ALA A 728 -37.31 -14.63 30.08
N ALA A 729 -36.65 -14.10 29.05
CA ALA A 729 -35.61 -13.09 29.20
C ALA A 729 -35.49 -12.25 27.93
N ALA A 730 -34.94 -11.04 28.06
CA ALA A 730 -34.62 -10.17 26.94
C ALA A 730 -33.11 -10.15 26.68
N SER A 731 -32.71 -9.98 25.42
CA SER A 731 -31.32 -9.71 25.04
C SER A 731 -31.31 -8.86 23.77
N SER A 732 -30.62 -7.73 23.82
CA SER A 732 -30.52 -6.75 22.74
C SER A 732 -31.90 -6.28 22.24
N SER A 733 -32.38 -6.75 21.08
CA SER A 733 -33.67 -6.40 20.48
C SER A 733 -34.69 -7.55 20.48
N ARG A 734 -34.39 -8.64 21.20
CA ARG A 734 -35.19 -9.88 21.21
C ARG A 734 -35.68 -10.21 22.61
N VAL A 735 -36.90 -10.70 22.71
CA VAL A 735 -37.42 -11.39 23.90
C VAL A 735 -37.54 -12.87 23.57
N LEU A 736 -37.08 -13.71 24.49
CA LEU A 736 -36.96 -15.16 24.32
C LEU A 736 -37.77 -15.85 25.41
N LEU A 737 -38.58 -16.82 25.02
CA LEU A 737 -39.46 -17.58 25.90
C LEU A 737 -39.26 -19.08 25.66
N PHE A 738 -38.81 -19.80 26.68
CA PHE A 738 -38.48 -21.22 26.57
C PHE A 738 -39.35 -22.08 27.50
N GLY A 739 -39.84 -23.20 26.97
CA GLY A 739 -40.50 -24.25 27.74
C GLY A 739 -41.85 -23.84 28.37
N GLY A 740 -42.16 -24.48 29.50
CA GLY A 740 -43.41 -24.33 30.23
C GLY A 740 -44.44 -25.43 29.96
N TYR A 741 -45.56 -25.38 30.68
CA TYR A 741 -46.71 -26.25 30.43
C TYR A 741 -47.61 -25.60 29.37
N ILE A 742 -47.95 -26.35 28.32
CA ILE A 742 -48.92 -25.99 27.29
C ILE A 742 -50.09 -26.99 27.31
N LEU A 743 -51.25 -26.61 26.79
CA LEU A 743 -52.33 -27.58 26.53
C LEU A 743 -51.99 -28.40 25.29
N GLY A 744 -51.81 -29.71 25.47
CA GLY A 744 -51.62 -30.63 24.35
C GLY A 744 -52.92 -30.91 23.60
N PRO A 745 -52.88 -31.67 22.48
CA PRO A 745 -54.06 -32.01 21.67
C PRO A 745 -55.17 -32.76 22.42
N SER A 746 -54.88 -33.29 23.60
CA SER A 746 -55.80 -34.03 24.47
C SER A 746 -56.32 -33.20 25.66
N ASP A 747 -56.15 -31.87 25.63
CA ASP A 747 -56.45 -30.94 26.74
C ASP A 747 -55.74 -31.27 28.07
N LEU A 748 -54.69 -32.09 28.02
CA LEU A 748 -53.83 -32.38 29.16
C LEU A 748 -52.60 -31.46 29.13
N PRO A 749 -52.14 -30.93 30.28
CA PRO A 749 -50.92 -30.13 30.34
C PRO A 749 -49.69 -30.95 29.95
N THR A 750 -48.98 -30.52 28.92
CA THR A 750 -47.72 -31.12 28.45
C THR A 750 -46.58 -30.12 28.57
N ILE A 751 -45.39 -30.59 28.96
CA ILE A 751 -44.21 -29.74 29.03
C ILE A 751 -43.57 -29.66 27.63
N THR A 752 -43.20 -28.44 27.21
CA THR A 752 -42.57 -28.18 25.91
C THR A 752 -41.07 -27.84 26.02
N ASP A 753 -40.34 -28.05 24.93
CA ASP A 753 -38.96 -27.59 24.68
C ASP A 753 -38.90 -26.52 23.58
N GLU A 754 -40.04 -25.92 23.24
CA GLU A 754 -40.12 -24.85 22.25
C GLU A 754 -39.41 -23.57 22.75
N LEU A 755 -38.66 -22.95 21.84
CA LEU A 755 -38.10 -21.61 22.00
C LEU A 755 -38.90 -20.63 21.13
N ALA A 756 -39.71 -19.78 21.75
CA ALA A 756 -40.36 -18.68 21.09
C ALA A 756 -39.46 -17.43 21.12
N VAL A 757 -39.24 -16.83 19.95
CA VAL A 757 -38.41 -15.64 19.72
C VAL A 757 -39.33 -14.51 19.27
N PHE A 758 -39.32 -13.41 20.02
CA PHE A 758 -40.05 -12.19 19.69
C PHE A 758 -39.06 -11.11 19.29
N GLU A 759 -39.16 -10.66 18.04
CA GLU A 759 -38.38 -9.51 17.55
C GLU A 759 -39.20 -8.23 17.72
N ILE A 760 -38.67 -7.30 18.52
CA ILE A 760 -39.33 -6.04 18.81
C ILE A 760 -38.67 -4.96 17.95
N ALA A 761 -39.45 -4.35 17.07
CA ALA A 761 -38.95 -3.29 16.21
C ALA A 761 -38.65 -2.03 17.04
N PRO A 762 -37.59 -1.26 16.71
CA PRO A 762 -37.29 -0.02 17.41
C PRO A 762 -38.48 0.96 17.34
N GLY A 763 -38.95 1.42 18.50
CA GLY A 763 -40.04 2.40 18.62
C GLY A 763 -41.47 1.83 18.56
N THR A 764 -41.66 0.50 18.56
CA THR A 764 -42.99 -0.13 18.66
C THR A 764 -43.14 -0.88 20.00
N SER A 765 -43.87 -0.33 20.96
CA SER A 765 -44.09 -0.92 22.29
C SER A 765 -45.28 -1.92 22.38
N GLY A 766 -46.05 -2.07 21.30
CA GLY A 766 -47.31 -2.83 21.29
C GLY A 766 -47.37 -4.06 20.36
N SER A 767 -46.31 -4.37 19.60
CA SER A 767 -46.31 -5.52 18.67
C SER A 767 -44.94 -6.14 18.46
N ALA A 768 -44.88 -7.46 18.24
CA ALA A 768 -43.65 -8.15 17.85
C ALA A 768 -43.89 -9.24 16.80
N ALA A 769 -42.88 -9.47 15.96
CA ALA A 769 -42.83 -10.65 15.10
C ALA A 769 -42.43 -11.87 15.94
N CYS A 770 -43.26 -12.92 15.93
CA CYS A 770 -43.00 -14.14 16.70
C CYS A 770 -42.62 -15.31 15.78
N SER A 771 -41.53 -15.99 16.13
CA SER A 771 -41.13 -17.27 15.54
C SER A 771 -40.92 -18.32 16.63
N VAL A 772 -41.21 -19.59 16.33
CA VAL A 772 -41.05 -20.71 17.26
C VAL A 772 -40.07 -21.70 16.69
N LEU A 773 -39.02 -21.98 17.45
CA LEU A 773 -38.00 -22.97 17.13
C LEU A 773 -38.23 -24.24 17.95
N ARG A 774 -37.99 -25.38 17.30
CA ARG A 774 -38.11 -26.73 17.86
C ARG A 774 -36.80 -27.48 17.67
N PRO A 775 -36.54 -28.52 18.46
CA PRO A 775 -35.35 -29.37 18.28
C PRO A 775 -35.29 -29.91 16.84
N PRO A 776 -34.15 -29.80 16.14
CA PRO A 776 -34.02 -30.28 14.77
C PRO A 776 -34.08 -31.81 14.68
N GLU A 777 -34.78 -32.32 13.67
CA GLU A 777 -34.88 -33.76 13.41
C GLU A 777 -33.50 -34.34 13.07
N GLY A 778 -33.04 -35.34 13.85
CA GLY A 778 -31.78 -36.05 13.59
C GLY A 778 -30.66 -35.86 14.63
N GLY A 779 -30.89 -35.12 15.72
CA GLY A 779 -30.03 -35.13 16.92
C GLY A 779 -28.61 -34.56 16.75
N ALA A 780 -28.27 -33.99 15.59
CA ALA A 780 -26.95 -33.47 15.29
C ALA A 780 -26.64 -32.11 15.95
N VAL A 781 -27.65 -31.43 16.50
CA VAL A 781 -27.53 -30.11 17.15
C VAL A 781 -28.00 -30.24 18.59
N GLU A 782 -27.21 -29.70 19.52
CA GLU A 782 -27.54 -29.65 20.94
C GLU A 782 -28.83 -28.82 21.18
N TRP A 783 -29.77 -29.38 21.97
CA TRP A 783 -31.03 -28.71 22.33
C TRP A 783 -31.43 -29.07 23.78
N PRO A 784 -31.88 -28.12 24.62
CA PRO A 784 -32.26 -28.43 25.99
C PRO A 784 -33.55 -29.26 26.04
N PRO A 785 -33.65 -30.27 26.92
CA PRO A 785 -34.86 -31.07 27.05
C PRO A 785 -36.03 -30.24 27.60
N ALA A 786 -37.25 -30.71 27.28
CA ALA A 786 -38.52 -30.11 27.69
C ALA A 786 -38.59 -29.95 29.21
N ARG A 787 -38.88 -28.71 29.66
CA ARG A 787 -38.91 -28.35 31.07
C ARG A 787 -39.88 -27.22 31.37
N ALA A 788 -40.40 -27.21 32.59
CA ALA A 788 -41.20 -26.12 33.13
C ALA A 788 -40.61 -25.59 34.45
N GLY A 789 -40.83 -24.31 34.75
CA GLY A 789 -40.30 -23.64 35.93
C GLY A 789 -38.78 -23.42 35.89
N ALA A 790 -38.20 -23.37 34.70
CA ALA A 790 -36.79 -23.01 34.52
C ALA A 790 -36.57 -21.51 34.65
N ALA A 791 -35.33 -21.10 34.90
CA ALA A 791 -34.90 -19.70 34.85
C ALA A 791 -34.11 -19.46 33.56
N LEU A 792 -34.35 -18.32 32.91
CA LEU A 792 -33.59 -17.86 31.77
C LEU A 792 -33.03 -16.48 32.13
N VAL A 793 -31.71 -16.32 32.08
CA VAL A 793 -31.02 -15.10 32.56
C VAL A 793 -29.94 -14.68 31.59
N GLU A 794 -29.66 -13.38 31.47
CA GLU A 794 -28.54 -12.89 30.65
C GLU A 794 -27.21 -13.22 31.32
N ALA A 795 -26.34 -13.96 30.62
CA ALA A 795 -25.02 -14.35 31.11
C ALA A 795 -23.92 -13.39 30.62
N ALA A 796 -24.06 -12.93 29.38
CA ALA A 796 -23.22 -11.92 28.75
C ALA A 796 -24.03 -11.25 27.64
N HIS A 797 -23.56 -10.12 27.12
CA HIS A 797 -24.21 -9.45 26.00
C HIS A 797 -24.38 -10.43 24.82
N GLY A 798 -25.62 -10.69 24.40
CA GLY A 798 -25.94 -11.65 23.34
C GLY A 798 -25.94 -13.12 23.75
N GLN A 799 -25.86 -13.44 25.04
CA GLN A 799 -25.88 -14.81 25.56
C GLN A 799 -26.83 -14.96 26.75
N LEU A 800 -27.76 -15.91 26.66
CA LEU A 800 -28.65 -16.27 27.77
C LEU A 800 -28.29 -17.63 28.34
N MET A 801 -28.45 -17.80 29.65
CA MET A 801 -28.26 -19.05 30.35
C MET A 801 -29.59 -19.58 30.87
N LEU A 802 -29.91 -20.82 30.51
CA LEU A 802 -31.07 -21.57 30.98
C LEU A 802 -30.64 -22.51 32.10
N LEU A 803 -31.34 -22.43 33.23
CA LEU A 803 -30.99 -23.15 34.46
C LEU A 803 -32.23 -23.80 35.07
N GLY A 804 -32.07 -25.03 35.55
CA GLY A 804 -33.06 -25.72 36.37
C GLY A 804 -34.36 -26.05 35.64
N GLY A 805 -35.46 -26.06 36.39
CA GLY A 805 -36.78 -26.51 35.93
C GLY A 805 -37.05 -27.99 36.24
N VAL A 806 -38.20 -28.45 35.80
CA VAL A 806 -38.73 -29.79 36.08
C VAL A 806 -39.10 -30.48 34.77
N ALA A 807 -38.70 -31.74 34.64
CA ALA A 807 -39.04 -32.61 33.52
C ALA A 807 -40.52 -33.05 33.56
N ALA A 808 -40.99 -33.67 32.47
CA ALA A 808 -42.37 -34.16 32.36
C ALA A 808 -42.75 -35.19 33.45
N ASP A 809 -41.78 -35.91 34.01
CA ASP A 809 -41.98 -36.89 35.08
C ASP A 809 -41.79 -36.32 36.49
N GLY A 810 -41.66 -34.99 36.62
CA GLY A 810 -41.50 -34.32 37.90
C GLY A 810 -40.05 -34.28 38.42
N ARG A 811 -39.08 -34.82 37.69
CA ARG A 811 -37.67 -34.77 38.11
C ARG A 811 -37.08 -33.36 37.96
N PRO A 812 -36.36 -32.84 38.96
CA PRO A 812 -35.64 -31.57 38.82
C PRO A 812 -34.47 -31.73 37.85
N MET A 813 -34.27 -30.74 36.98
CA MET A 813 -33.15 -30.70 36.04
C MET A 813 -31.92 -30.07 36.72
N ASN A 814 -30.75 -30.70 36.56
CA ASN A 814 -29.47 -30.23 37.10
C ASN A 814 -28.43 -30.08 35.99
N ASP A 815 -28.80 -29.26 35.01
CA ASP A 815 -28.01 -28.90 33.84
C ASP A 815 -28.07 -27.38 33.63
N ALA A 816 -27.11 -26.86 32.87
CA ALA A 816 -27.05 -25.48 32.45
C ALA A 816 -26.76 -25.41 30.96
N TRP A 817 -27.53 -24.58 30.27
CA TRP A 817 -27.46 -24.42 28.83
C TRP A 817 -27.23 -22.95 28.48
N LEU A 818 -26.33 -22.69 27.54
CA LEU A 818 -26.06 -21.35 27.03
C LEU A 818 -26.69 -21.21 25.64
N LEU A 819 -27.46 -20.15 25.43
CA LEU A 819 -28.05 -19.77 24.16
C LEU A 819 -27.28 -18.57 23.59
N ASP A 820 -26.73 -18.73 22.39
CA ASP A 820 -26.30 -17.59 21.58
C ASP A 820 -27.54 -16.94 20.96
N THR A 821 -27.84 -15.68 21.32
CA THR A 821 -29.10 -15.04 20.91
C THR A 821 -29.08 -14.54 19.47
N ALA A 822 -27.89 -14.42 18.85
CA ALA A 822 -27.75 -14.05 17.45
C ALA A 822 -27.89 -15.28 16.55
N ALA A 823 -27.15 -16.35 16.86
CA ALA A 823 -27.14 -17.60 16.11
C ALA A 823 -28.33 -18.52 16.45
N LEU A 824 -29.00 -18.31 17.59
CA LEU A 824 -30.09 -19.14 18.12
C LEU A 824 -29.68 -20.61 18.31
N THR A 825 -28.43 -20.82 18.69
CA THR A 825 -27.83 -22.14 18.95
C THR A 825 -27.61 -22.35 20.44
N TRP A 826 -27.97 -23.53 20.92
CA TRP A 826 -27.73 -23.95 22.29
C TRP A 826 -26.39 -24.68 22.43
N ARG A 827 -25.78 -24.54 23.61
CA ARG A 827 -24.65 -25.34 24.06
C ARG A 827 -24.87 -25.78 25.51
N CYS A 828 -24.79 -27.08 25.78
CA CYS A 828 -24.77 -27.58 27.14
C CYS A 828 -23.43 -27.19 27.78
N VAL A 829 -23.46 -26.37 28.84
CA VAL A 829 -22.24 -25.94 29.55
C VAL A 829 -22.03 -26.72 30.85
N TYR A 830 -23.09 -27.35 31.37
CA TYR A 830 -23.04 -28.20 32.55
C TYR A 830 -24.14 -29.26 32.51
N ALA A 831 -23.81 -30.48 32.90
CA ALA A 831 -24.77 -31.51 33.20
C ALA A 831 -24.20 -32.38 34.34
N ALA A 832 -24.87 -32.40 35.48
CA ALA A 832 -24.47 -33.27 36.58
C ALA A 832 -24.80 -34.74 36.25
N SER A 833 -23.97 -35.68 36.74
CA SER A 833 -24.32 -37.10 36.70
C SER A 833 -25.63 -37.34 37.48
N PRO A 834 -26.58 -38.16 36.97
CA PRO A 834 -27.86 -38.44 37.63
C PRO A 834 -27.73 -38.94 39.08
N ASP A 835 -26.60 -39.56 39.43
CA ASP A 835 -26.37 -40.19 40.72
C ASP A 835 -26.17 -39.21 41.90
N LEU A 836 -25.89 -37.93 41.62
CA LEU A 836 -25.64 -36.91 42.65
C LEU A 836 -26.90 -36.42 43.37
N LEU A 837 -28.10 -36.72 42.85
CA LEU A 837 -29.38 -36.30 43.42
C LEU A 837 -30.01 -37.34 44.38
N ALA A 838 -29.42 -38.53 44.51
CA ALA A 838 -29.97 -39.61 45.33
C ALA A 838 -29.63 -39.50 46.83
N SER A 839 -28.80 -38.53 47.23
CA SER A 839 -28.33 -38.36 48.62
C SER A 839 -28.40 -36.91 49.09
N SER A 840 -29.61 -36.38 49.29
CA SER A 840 -29.85 -35.23 50.19
C SER A 840 -31.30 -35.20 50.65
#